data_AF-A0A167N1Z0-F1
#
_entry.id   AF-A0A167N1Z0-F1
#
_cell.length_a   1.000
_cell.length_b   1.000
_cell.length_c   1.000
_cell.angle_alpha   90.00
_cell.angle_beta   90.00
_cell.angle_gamma   90.00
#
_symmetry.space_group_name_H-M   'P 1'
#
loop_
_entity.id
_entity.type
_entity.pdbx_description
1 polymer ?
#
loop_
_entity_poly.entity_id
_entity_poly.type
_entity_poly.pdbx_seq_one_letter_code
_entity_poly.pdbx_strand_id
1 'polypeptide(L)'
;MVHIVGLALLLAGLARAVPSPGSLGSDLTLLFQNDLDWTEFSQHQSALLLSTPVNSSAAVSSCSALNESLLSPSTPNFSADLTRQLAYQTYTGQHPFLQRYWVAPTTSGQCQAVGPFGTLLAADCNEKLPALCAQSAGWAITGNGSNPENWEINPPQDSNTRDQLSFRFLGIPYANPPARFEYSTVYTGPSTINATAYQSQCTQVGNMGNGSENCLFLNIWTPYLPASSQPAPSALKSVLVWVHGGGFVNGMSSDPTFDGGAVASRGDVVVVTINYRLSTLGFLALPDGKTNGSYGIGDQVTALQWVQQHITAFGGDPARVTISGQSAGASSIRVLLGSPPAIGLFAGAILQSDPVGSGSSAPLTYYNTVEQEFNTTTQGILELTGCNSTSDVAQQLSCLKTYDPLKLVGLATVANSPVIDGTYVTTTDLPLTGTGPLARVNVMIGNMRDDGAALIGYPTQGESLLNAAIAVTGCTNSSVQGILSTGLFPEPNSTNSTLNVFNVTARMATDTIFRCLSEATASSALNHSLFESLWYYQFERSYQLNWWSPNFPVCTPPVTSQFPNGDPSQEYFHCHSGDLYLVFGSLNRAALPYRDANDLPFAQSILDRWSSFIRSYNPNPNPAYLTVRGYTNMYSTLVQQGTWHPVGAAQGKEIRVLSVPEGTKPWQEVDQCQAMNLSLSTFG
;
A
#
# COMPACT_ATOMS: atom_id res chain seq x y z
N MET A 1 6.95 -10.10 -72.83
CA MET A 1 8.09 -9.50 -72.10
C MET A 1 7.74 -8.07 -71.77
N VAL A 2 7.48 -7.75 -70.50
CA VAL A 2 7.95 -6.57 -69.75
C VAL A 2 7.47 -6.79 -68.31
N HIS A 3 8.43 -6.80 -67.38
CA HIS A 3 8.23 -6.88 -65.94
C HIS A 3 7.63 -5.58 -65.39
N ILE A 4 6.67 -5.67 -64.47
CA ILE A 4 6.41 -4.61 -63.49
C ILE A 4 6.39 -5.27 -62.11
N VAL A 5 7.48 -5.04 -61.38
CA VAL A 5 7.63 -5.35 -59.96
C VAL A 5 6.95 -4.22 -59.19
N GLY A 6 5.86 -4.53 -58.49
CA GLY A 6 5.24 -3.62 -57.53
C GLY A 6 5.97 -3.71 -56.19
N LEU A 7 6.77 -2.71 -55.88
CA LEU A 7 7.41 -2.52 -54.59
C LEU A 7 6.33 -2.20 -53.54
N ALA A 8 6.05 -3.13 -52.62
CA ALA A 8 5.32 -2.81 -51.40
C ALA A 8 6.30 -2.11 -50.44
N LEU A 9 6.19 -0.79 -50.30
CA LEU A 9 6.86 -0.06 -49.24
C LEU A 9 6.27 -0.49 -47.89
N LEU A 10 7.00 -1.34 -47.18
CA LEU A 10 6.89 -1.48 -45.73
C LEU A 10 7.35 -0.17 -45.09
N LEU A 11 6.40 0.73 -44.81
CA LEU A 11 6.61 1.81 -43.84
C LEU A 11 6.71 1.17 -42.45
N ALA A 12 7.93 0.77 -42.08
CA ALA A 12 8.26 0.55 -40.69
C ALA A 12 8.11 1.89 -39.96
N GLY A 13 6.98 2.08 -39.29
CA GLY A 13 6.80 3.18 -38.36
C GLY A 13 7.88 3.06 -37.28
N LEU A 14 8.89 3.93 -37.34
CA LEU A 14 9.80 4.15 -36.23
C LEU A 14 8.94 4.64 -35.06
N ALA A 15 8.59 3.75 -34.15
CA ALA A 15 8.12 4.14 -32.83
C ALA A 15 9.22 5.01 -32.23
N ARG A 16 9.01 6.33 -32.17
CA ARG A 16 9.94 7.22 -31.47
C ARG A 16 10.01 6.72 -30.04
N ALA A 17 11.20 6.33 -29.59
CA ALA A 17 11.43 6.00 -28.19
C ALA A 17 10.96 7.18 -27.33
N VAL A 18 10.15 6.92 -26.30
CA VAL A 18 9.75 7.93 -25.32
C VAL A 18 11.03 8.51 -24.70
N PRO A 19 11.25 9.84 -24.68
CA PRO A 19 12.48 10.41 -24.15
C PRO A 19 12.61 10.07 -22.67
N SER A 20 13.79 9.60 -22.27
CA SER A 20 14.17 9.48 -20.87
C SER A 20 14.74 10.80 -20.34
N PRO A 21 14.73 11.04 -19.02
CA PRO A 21 15.45 12.17 -18.42
C PRO A 21 16.91 12.28 -18.90
N GLY A 22 17.61 11.14 -19.01
CA GLY A 22 18.98 11.08 -19.54
C GLY A 22 19.09 11.55 -20.99
N SER A 23 18.13 11.22 -21.85
CA SER A 23 18.11 11.69 -23.25
C SER A 23 17.80 13.17 -23.39
N LEU A 24 17.05 13.75 -22.44
CA LEU A 24 16.76 15.18 -22.36
C LEU A 24 17.91 15.96 -21.71
N GLY A 25 18.82 15.27 -21.04
CA GLY A 25 19.87 15.89 -20.22
C GLY A 25 19.29 16.71 -19.07
N SER A 26 18.11 16.35 -18.56
CA SER A 26 17.41 17.07 -17.50
C SER A 26 16.55 16.14 -16.65
N ASP A 27 16.59 16.34 -15.34
CA ASP A 27 15.62 15.67 -14.47
C ASP A 27 14.21 16.12 -14.84
N LEU A 28 13.24 15.24 -14.57
CA LEU A 28 11.83 15.49 -14.77
C LEU A 28 11.12 15.47 -13.41
N THR A 29 10.36 16.52 -13.12
CA THR A 29 9.45 16.55 -11.98
C THR A 29 8.03 16.78 -12.48
N LEU A 30 7.10 15.93 -12.07
CA LEU A 30 5.68 16.14 -12.32
C LEU A 30 5.11 17.00 -11.20
N LEU A 31 4.54 18.14 -11.57
CA LEU A 31 3.96 19.11 -10.66
C LEU A 31 2.43 19.05 -10.80
N PHE A 32 1.74 18.78 -9.70
CA PHE A 32 0.29 18.83 -9.63
C PHE A 32 -0.16 19.26 -8.24
N GLN A 33 -1.09 20.21 -8.17
CA GLN A 33 -1.68 20.66 -6.91
C GLN A 33 -2.70 19.63 -6.42
N ASN A 34 -2.22 18.52 -5.87
CA ASN A 34 -3.09 17.47 -5.34
C ASN A 34 -3.61 17.85 -3.94
N ASP A 35 -4.80 18.41 -3.86
CA ASP A 35 -5.52 18.61 -2.61
C ASP A 35 -6.45 17.44 -2.23
N LEU A 36 -6.44 16.34 -2.99
CA LEU A 36 -7.37 15.21 -2.93
C LEU A 36 -8.84 15.54 -3.27
N ASP A 37 -9.18 16.79 -3.56
CA ASP A 37 -10.53 17.12 -4.02
C ASP A 37 -10.66 16.77 -5.50
N TRP A 38 -10.92 15.49 -5.75
CA TRP A 38 -11.09 14.97 -7.10
C TRP A 38 -12.28 15.56 -7.85
N THR A 39 -13.22 16.22 -7.16
CA THR A 39 -14.34 16.92 -7.78
C THR A 39 -13.90 18.22 -8.45
N GLU A 40 -12.76 18.77 -8.04
CA GLU A 40 -12.17 19.99 -8.59
C GLU A 40 -10.93 19.72 -9.46
N PHE A 41 -10.52 18.46 -9.66
CA PHE A 41 -9.34 18.10 -10.48
C PHE A 41 -9.35 18.69 -11.90
N SER A 42 -10.53 18.88 -12.52
CA SER A 42 -10.63 19.53 -13.83
C SER A 42 -10.27 21.03 -13.82
N GLN A 43 -10.22 21.65 -12.64
CA GLN A 43 -9.84 23.05 -12.44
C GLN A 43 -8.34 23.25 -12.23
N HIS A 44 -7.59 22.16 -12.06
CA HIS A 44 -6.15 22.18 -11.84
C HIS A 44 -5.38 21.75 -13.09
N GLN A 45 -4.15 22.25 -13.23
CA GLN A 45 -3.28 21.88 -14.34
C GLN A 45 -1.97 21.26 -13.87
N SER A 46 -1.65 20.09 -14.42
CA SER A 46 -0.33 19.47 -14.23
C SER A 46 0.72 20.09 -15.14
N ALA A 47 1.97 20.07 -14.70
CA ALA A 47 3.12 20.50 -15.48
C ALA A 47 4.30 19.53 -15.34
N LEU A 48 5.14 19.48 -16.37
CA LEU A 48 6.43 18.79 -16.31
C LEU A 48 7.53 19.84 -16.18
N LEU A 49 8.27 19.79 -15.08
CA LEU A 49 9.45 20.63 -14.85
C LEU A 49 10.70 19.90 -15.34
N LEU A 50 11.40 20.52 -16.28
CA LEU A 50 12.75 20.16 -16.71
C LEU A 50 13.72 21.05 -15.96
N SER A 51 14.47 20.48 -15.02
CA SER A 51 15.35 21.22 -14.09
C SER A 51 16.57 21.87 -14.74
N THR A 52 17.05 21.39 -15.88
CA THR A 52 18.29 21.88 -16.50
C THR A 52 18.08 23.22 -17.22
N PRO A 53 18.82 24.28 -16.83
CA PRO A 53 18.65 25.58 -17.45
C PRO A 53 19.11 25.64 -18.90
N VAL A 54 18.20 26.00 -19.81
CA VAL A 54 18.44 26.12 -21.25
C VAL A 54 17.84 27.41 -21.81
N ASN A 55 18.21 27.80 -23.03
CA ASN A 55 17.57 28.94 -23.70
C ASN A 55 16.15 28.60 -24.18
N SER A 56 15.36 29.61 -24.56
CA SER A 56 13.95 29.41 -24.90
C SER A 56 13.74 28.44 -26.07
N SER A 57 14.57 28.52 -27.12
CA SER A 57 14.48 27.61 -28.28
C SER A 57 14.77 26.15 -27.89
N ALA A 58 15.74 25.92 -27.02
CA ALA A 58 16.04 24.60 -26.49
C ALA A 58 14.93 24.10 -25.56
N ALA A 59 14.36 24.96 -24.71
CA ALA A 59 13.21 24.62 -23.87
C ALA A 59 12.01 24.13 -24.68
N VAL A 60 11.65 24.84 -25.76
CA VAL A 60 10.61 24.42 -26.71
C VAL A 60 10.92 23.04 -27.30
N SER A 61 12.18 22.81 -27.68
CA SER A 61 12.62 21.54 -28.26
C SER A 61 12.53 20.39 -27.24
N SER A 62 12.90 20.63 -25.98
CA SER A 62 12.83 19.63 -24.91
C SER A 62 11.39 19.28 -24.54
N CYS A 63 10.48 20.25 -24.45
CA CYS A 63 9.05 19.96 -24.29
C CYS A 63 8.50 19.16 -25.48
N SER A 64 8.87 19.55 -26.70
CA SER A 64 8.42 18.87 -27.92
C SER A 64 8.89 17.42 -27.97
N ALA A 65 10.07 17.11 -27.43
CA ALA A 65 10.56 15.73 -27.31
C ALA A 65 9.63 14.87 -26.43
N LEU A 66 9.07 15.44 -25.35
CA LEU A 66 8.08 14.80 -24.47
C LEU A 66 6.67 14.73 -25.07
N ASN A 67 6.50 15.17 -26.32
CA ASN A 67 5.23 15.39 -26.99
C ASN A 67 4.36 16.46 -26.29
N GLU A 68 5.00 17.49 -25.73
CA GLU A 68 4.34 18.58 -25.01
C GLU A 68 4.78 19.94 -25.58
N SER A 69 3.99 20.98 -25.28
CA SER A 69 4.39 22.37 -25.48
C SER A 69 4.94 22.99 -24.20
N LEU A 70 5.52 24.18 -24.28
CA LEU A 70 5.71 25.00 -23.07
C LEU A 70 4.35 25.28 -22.44
N LEU A 71 4.30 25.26 -21.11
CA LEU A 71 3.07 25.43 -20.34
C LEU A 71 2.44 26.79 -20.64
N SER A 72 1.15 26.80 -21.01
CA SER A 72 0.43 28.04 -21.31
C SER A 72 -0.04 28.74 -20.03
N PRO A 73 0.26 30.05 -19.84
CA PRO A 73 -0.25 30.83 -18.72
C PRO A 73 -1.75 31.19 -18.78
N SER A 74 -2.46 30.74 -19.82
CA SER A 74 -3.86 31.11 -20.06
C SER A 74 -4.88 30.20 -19.37
N THR A 75 -4.44 29.20 -18.62
CA THR A 75 -5.30 28.21 -17.98
C THR A 75 -5.88 28.73 -16.66
N PRO A 76 -7.06 28.25 -16.25
CA PRO A 76 -7.61 28.53 -14.93
C PRO A 76 -6.61 28.16 -13.84
N ASN A 77 -6.57 28.94 -12.75
CA ASN A 77 -5.73 28.69 -11.57
C ASN A 77 -4.21 28.58 -11.81
N PHE A 78 -3.71 28.85 -13.03
CA PHE A 78 -2.29 28.76 -13.39
C PHE A 78 -1.34 29.32 -12.32
N SER A 79 -1.58 30.56 -11.91
CA SER A 79 -0.74 31.24 -10.92
C SER A 79 -0.84 30.60 -9.54
N ALA A 80 -2.05 30.21 -9.11
CA ALA A 80 -2.28 29.62 -7.78
C ALA A 80 -1.67 28.22 -7.66
N ASP A 81 -1.89 27.36 -8.66
CA ASP A 81 -1.35 26.00 -8.71
C ASP A 81 0.18 26.03 -8.74
N LEU A 82 0.76 26.77 -9.69
CA LEU A 82 2.21 26.82 -9.84
C LEU A 82 2.91 27.49 -8.67
N THR A 83 2.33 28.55 -8.07
CA THR A 83 2.98 29.23 -6.94
C THR A 83 3.31 28.24 -5.81
N ARG A 84 2.38 27.33 -5.49
CA ARG A 84 2.57 26.32 -4.44
C ARG A 84 3.61 25.27 -4.84
N GLN A 85 3.53 24.80 -6.08
CA GLN A 85 4.45 23.79 -6.61
C GLN A 85 5.89 24.32 -6.72
N LEU A 86 6.07 25.56 -7.19
CA LEU A 86 7.37 26.21 -7.34
C LEU A 86 7.95 26.65 -5.98
N ALA A 87 7.11 27.12 -5.05
CA ALA A 87 7.54 27.37 -3.69
C ALA A 87 8.03 26.08 -3.01
N TYR A 88 7.38 24.95 -3.28
CA TYR A 88 7.82 23.65 -2.78
C TYR A 88 9.20 23.25 -3.34
N GLN A 89 9.47 23.50 -4.62
CA GLN A 89 10.80 23.26 -5.21
C GLN A 89 11.91 24.09 -4.53
N THR A 90 11.58 25.28 -4.05
CA THR A 90 12.50 26.10 -3.25
C THR A 90 12.68 25.52 -1.85
N TYR A 91 11.59 25.11 -1.20
CA TYR A 91 11.60 24.52 0.13
C TYR A 91 12.46 23.24 0.21
N THR A 92 12.42 22.41 -0.84
CA THR A 92 13.24 21.20 -0.95
C THR A 92 14.70 21.49 -1.31
N GLY A 93 15.07 22.75 -1.53
CA GLY A 93 16.42 23.17 -1.89
C GLY A 93 16.84 22.82 -3.32
N GLN A 94 15.90 22.39 -4.17
CA GLN A 94 16.18 22.01 -5.56
C GLN A 94 16.42 23.25 -6.45
N HIS A 95 15.78 24.37 -6.11
CA HIS A 95 15.89 25.62 -6.85
C HIS A 95 16.05 26.84 -5.92
N PRO A 96 16.75 27.90 -6.37
CA PRO A 96 16.89 29.12 -5.60
C PRO A 96 15.56 29.86 -5.47
N PHE A 97 15.42 30.66 -4.41
CA PHE A 97 14.16 31.36 -4.09
C PHE A 97 13.61 32.26 -5.21
N LEU A 98 14.48 32.89 -6.01
CA LEU A 98 14.10 33.73 -7.14
C LEU A 98 14.16 33.01 -8.50
N GLN A 99 14.12 31.67 -8.50
CA GLN A 99 14.14 30.88 -9.72
C GLN A 99 12.98 31.28 -10.65
N ARG A 100 13.31 31.52 -11.92
CA ARG A 100 12.34 31.71 -13.00
C ARG A 100 12.31 30.49 -13.90
N TYR A 101 11.17 30.26 -14.56
CA TYR A 101 10.94 29.10 -15.41
C TYR A 101 10.36 29.51 -16.75
N TRP A 102 10.84 28.91 -17.84
CA TRP A 102 10.26 29.10 -19.16
C TRP A 102 8.81 28.63 -19.20
N VAL A 103 7.94 29.47 -19.76
CA VAL A 103 6.53 29.17 -20.06
C VAL A 103 6.24 29.61 -21.49
N ALA A 104 5.05 29.30 -22.02
CA ALA A 104 4.70 29.65 -23.39
C ALA A 104 4.89 31.16 -23.64
N PRO A 105 5.40 31.56 -24.82
CA PRO A 105 5.58 32.98 -25.17
C PRO A 105 4.24 33.71 -25.22
N THR A 106 4.28 35.04 -25.21
CA THR A 106 3.07 35.85 -25.43
C THR A 106 2.48 35.59 -26.82
N THR A 107 1.24 36.01 -27.05
CA THR A 107 0.61 35.96 -28.39
C THR A 107 1.36 36.76 -29.46
N SER A 108 2.16 37.76 -29.05
CA SER A 108 3.06 38.52 -29.91
C SER A 108 4.42 37.85 -30.16
N GLY A 109 4.65 36.65 -29.59
CA GLY A 109 5.89 35.87 -29.75
C GLY A 109 7.03 36.29 -28.82
N GLN A 110 6.79 37.14 -27.82
CA GLN A 110 7.82 37.54 -26.86
C GLN A 110 8.08 36.44 -25.83
N CYS A 111 9.36 36.13 -25.60
CA CYS A 111 9.77 35.19 -24.56
C CYS A 111 9.41 35.73 -23.17
N GLN A 112 8.85 34.85 -22.34
CA GLN A 112 8.48 35.16 -20.97
C GLN A 112 8.77 33.98 -20.06
N ALA A 113 8.96 34.29 -18.78
CA ALA A 113 9.17 33.31 -17.73
C ALA A 113 8.22 33.58 -16.57
N VAL A 114 7.86 32.52 -15.85
CA VAL A 114 7.12 32.63 -14.59
C VAL A 114 8.10 32.64 -13.43
N GLY A 115 7.90 33.57 -12.50
CA GLY A 115 8.62 33.62 -11.24
C GLY A 115 8.06 32.66 -10.18
N PRO A 116 8.69 32.60 -8.99
CA PRO A 116 8.29 31.69 -7.91
C PRO A 116 6.88 31.98 -7.34
N PHE A 117 6.36 33.19 -7.56
CA PHE A 117 5.04 33.65 -7.11
C PHE A 117 3.99 33.65 -8.24
N GLY A 118 4.19 32.84 -9.29
CA GLY A 118 3.23 32.75 -10.40
C GLY A 118 3.15 34.00 -11.28
N THR A 119 4.05 34.97 -11.10
CA THR A 119 4.07 36.23 -11.87
C THR A 119 4.81 36.05 -13.19
N LEU A 120 4.19 36.46 -14.29
CA LEU A 120 4.79 36.45 -15.63
C LEU A 120 5.70 37.67 -15.82
N LEU A 121 6.90 37.43 -16.35
CA LEU A 121 7.91 38.44 -16.60
C LEU A 121 8.46 38.26 -18.01
N ALA A 122 8.65 39.37 -18.73
CA ALA A 122 9.43 39.34 -19.97
C ALA A 122 10.85 38.83 -19.68
N ALA A 123 11.39 38.04 -20.59
CA ALA A 123 12.73 37.45 -20.46
C ALA A 123 13.49 37.53 -21.79
N ASP A 124 14.82 37.69 -21.72
CA ASP A 124 15.69 37.55 -22.88
C ASP A 124 15.66 36.08 -23.31
N CYS A 125 15.29 35.80 -24.56
CA CYS A 125 15.19 34.44 -25.09
C CYS A 125 16.50 33.63 -24.98
N ASN A 126 17.66 34.29 -24.80
CA ASN A 126 18.96 33.66 -24.61
C ASN A 126 19.30 33.32 -23.15
N GLU A 127 18.49 33.78 -22.19
CA GLU A 127 18.64 33.43 -20.78
C GLU A 127 18.55 31.91 -20.60
N LYS A 128 19.31 31.36 -19.64
CA LYS A 128 19.24 29.93 -19.32
C LYS A 128 18.34 29.72 -18.11
N LEU A 129 17.15 29.17 -18.36
CA LEU A 129 16.15 28.87 -17.33
C LEU A 129 15.68 27.42 -17.44
N PRO A 130 15.31 26.77 -16.32
CA PRO A 130 14.52 25.54 -16.34
C PRO A 130 13.19 25.76 -17.08
N ALA A 131 12.57 24.69 -17.58
CA ALA A 131 11.37 24.79 -18.41
C ALA A 131 10.16 24.11 -17.75
N LEU A 132 9.01 24.77 -17.81
CA LEU A 132 7.71 24.16 -17.52
C LEU A 132 7.04 23.78 -18.83
N CYS A 133 6.92 22.49 -19.06
CA CYS A 133 6.14 21.93 -20.16
C CYS A 133 4.71 21.66 -19.68
N ALA A 134 3.77 21.69 -20.63
CA ALA A 134 2.43 21.17 -20.42
C ALA A 134 2.49 19.67 -20.05
N GLN A 135 1.42 19.19 -19.42
CA GLN A 135 1.16 17.78 -19.21
C GLN A 135 -0.20 17.47 -19.81
N SER A 136 -0.20 16.90 -21.02
CA SER A 136 -1.42 16.56 -21.75
C SER A 136 -1.89 15.12 -21.54
N ALA A 137 -1.13 14.29 -20.83
CA ALA A 137 -1.55 12.93 -20.49
C ALA A 137 -2.89 12.92 -19.75
N GLY A 138 -3.85 12.11 -20.20
CA GLY A 138 -5.15 12.03 -19.53
C GLY A 138 -5.08 11.54 -18.07
N TRP A 139 -6.23 11.57 -17.40
CA TRP A 139 -6.40 10.85 -16.15
C TRP A 139 -6.34 9.34 -16.42
N ALA A 140 -5.64 8.59 -15.57
CA ALA A 140 -5.81 7.14 -15.58
C ALA A 140 -7.27 6.84 -15.22
N ILE A 141 -7.97 6.13 -16.09
CA ILE A 141 -9.39 5.81 -15.91
C ILE A 141 -9.45 4.48 -15.18
N THR A 142 -10.19 4.43 -14.07
CA THR A 142 -10.66 3.17 -13.53
C THR A 142 -11.84 2.69 -14.36
N GLY A 143 -11.79 1.44 -14.82
CA GLY A 143 -12.94 0.76 -15.39
C GLY A 143 -14.13 0.85 -14.44
N ASN A 144 -15.35 0.75 -14.98
CA ASN A 144 -16.62 0.88 -14.25
C ASN A 144 -16.90 -0.32 -13.29
N GLY A 145 -15.85 -0.92 -12.76
CA GLY A 145 -15.90 -2.16 -11.99
C GLY A 145 -16.30 -1.89 -10.55
N SER A 146 -17.58 -2.03 -10.26
CA SER A 146 -18.08 -2.22 -8.89
C SER A 146 -17.56 -3.53 -8.24
N ASN A 147 -16.85 -4.36 -9.00
CA ASN A 147 -16.36 -5.69 -8.64
C ASN A 147 -14.89 -5.88 -9.10
N PRO A 148 -14.00 -6.54 -8.33
CA PRO A 148 -12.58 -6.69 -8.66
C PRO A 148 -12.28 -7.35 -10.01
N GLU A 149 -13.17 -8.21 -10.52
CA GLU A 149 -13.05 -8.84 -11.84
C GLU A 149 -13.04 -7.85 -13.02
N ASN A 150 -13.57 -6.63 -12.81
CA ASN A 150 -13.69 -5.59 -13.84
C ASN A 150 -12.75 -4.40 -13.58
N TRP A 151 -11.81 -4.54 -12.65
CA TRP A 151 -10.86 -3.49 -12.34
C TRP A 151 -9.76 -3.42 -13.38
N GLU A 152 -9.82 -2.39 -14.20
CA GLU A 152 -8.72 -1.99 -15.04
C GLU A 152 -8.38 -0.53 -14.73
N ILE A 153 -7.14 -0.25 -14.33
CA ILE A 153 -6.61 1.10 -14.44
C ILE A 153 -5.81 1.15 -15.74
N ASN A 154 -6.40 1.78 -16.75
CA ASN A 154 -5.75 1.95 -18.03
C ASN A 154 -5.05 3.32 -18.06
N PRO A 155 -3.71 3.37 -18.15
CA PRO A 155 -3.02 4.62 -18.38
C PRO A 155 -3.43 5.20 -19.76
N PRO A 156 -3.37 6.52 -19.95
CA PRO A 156 -3.75 7.14 -21.22
C PRO A 156 -2.85 6.64 -22.37
N GLN A 157 -3.48 6.24 -23.48
CA GLN A 157 -2.80 5.67 -24.67
C GLN A 157 -1.71 6.57 -25.28
N ASP A 158 -1.81 7.88 -25.06
CA ASP A 158 -0.96 8.89 -25.72
C ASP A 158 0.38 9.14 -25.00
N SER A 159 0.57 8.65 -23.76
CA SER A 159 1.84 8.86 -23.02
C SER A 159 2.33 7.64 -22.21
N ASN A 160 1.46 6.63 -21.99
CA ASN A 160 1.71 5.26 -21.50
C ASN A 160 2.54 5.06 -20.21
N THR A 161 3.18 6.10 -19.67
CA THR A 161 4.13 6.07 -18.54
C THR A 161 3.87 7.19 -17.53
N ARG A 162 2.76 7.93 -17.67
CA ARG A 162 2.33 8.98 -16.74
C ARG A 162 0.84 9.26 -16.83
N ASP A 163 0.28 9.81 -15.76
CA ASP A 163 -1.03 10.48 -15.74
C ASP A 163 -0.88 11.90 -15.17
N GLN A 164 -1.99 12.54 -14.81
CA GLN A 164 -1.99 13.86 -14.17
C GLN A 164 -1.37 13.88 -12.76
N LEU A 165 -1.20 12.72 -12.10
CA LEU A 165 -0.66 12.66 -10.73
C LEU A 165 0.81 12.25 -10.69
N SER A 166 1.24 11.35 -11.58
CA SER A 166 2.54 10.70 -11.41
C SER A 166 3.08 10.09 -12.70
N PHE A 167 4.40 9.87 -12.75
CA PHE A 167 4.98 8.88 -13.64
C PHE A 167 4.62 7.48 -13.13
N ARG A 168 4.30 6.56 -14.05
CA ARG A 168 3.76 5.23 -13.77
C ARG A 168 4.53 4.19 -14.58
N PHE A 169 5.13 3.22 -13.88
CA PHE A 169 5.81 2.09 -14.49
C PHE A 169 5.18 0.81 -13.96
N LEU A 170 4.45 0.11 -14.80
CA LEU A 170 3.56 -0.98 -14.40
C LEU A 170 4.12 -2.30 -14.93
N GLY A 171 4.06 -3.37 -14.13
CA GLY A 171 4.40 -4.71 -14.58
C GLY A 171 5.90 -4.98 -14.76
N ILE A 172 6.77 -4.37 -13.94
CA ILE A 172 8.22 -4.60 -13.99
C ILE A 172 8.54 -5.93 -13.30
N PRO A 173 9.21 -6.89 -13.95
CA PRO A 173 9.65 -8.11 -13.29
C PRO A 173 10.75 -7.79 -12.27
N TYR A 174 10.53 -8.16 -11.01
CA TYR A 174 11.54 -8.00 -9.96
C TYR A 174 12.32 -9.28 -9.69
N ALA A 175 11.80 -10.43 -10.16
CA ALA A 175 12.43 -11.73 -10.03
C ALA A 175 12.56 -12.44 -11.38
N ASN A 176 13.58 -13.30 -11.52
CA ASN A 176 13.58 -14.29 -12.57
C ASN A 176 12.42 -15.28 -12.31
N PRO A 177 11.63 -15.68 -13.32
CA PRO A 177 10.52 -16.62 -13.11
C PRO A 177 11.03 -17.90 -12.43
N PRO A 178 10.66 -18.16 -11.16
CA PRO A 178 11.13 -19.33 -10.46
C PRO A 178 10.42 -20.57 -11.01
N ALA A 179 11.11 -21.71 -10.98
CA ALA A 179 10.39 -22.97 -11.12
C ALA A 179 9.46 -23.15 -9.90
N ARG A 180 8.39 -23.93 -10.09
CA ARG A 180 7.40 -24.15 -9.02
C ARG A 180 8.08 -24.74 -7.78
N PHE A 181 7.77 -24.15 -6.63
CA PHE A 181 8.34 -24.48 -5.31
C PHE A 181 9.85 -24.29 -5.19
N GLU A 182 10.38 -23.28 -5.89
CA GLU A 182 11.75 -22.79 -5.70
C GLU A 182 11.74 -21.32 -5.27
N TYR A 183 12.77 -20.91 -4.51
CA TYR A 183 12.94 -19.51 -4.11
C TYR A 183 13.27 -18.64 -5.32
N SER A 184 12.70 -17.44 -5.34
CA SER A 184 12.97 -16.45 -6.37
C SER A 184 14.38 -15.86 -6.24
N THR A 185 14.85 -15.26 -7.33
CA THR A 185 16.12 -14.54 -7.39
C THR A 185 15.89 -13.22 -8.11
N VAL A 186 16.65 -12.18 -7.75
CA VAL A 186 16.53 -10.84 -8.35
C VAL A 186 16.63 -10.95 -9.87
N TYR A 187 15.74 -10.24 -10.57
CA TYR A 187 15.67 -10.26 -12.02
C TYR A 187 17.01 -9.84 -12.66
N THR A 188 17.50 -10.66 -13.59
CA THR A 188 18.77 -10.43 -14.33
C THR A 188 18.58 -10.37 -15.85
N GLY A 189 17.32 -10.31 -16.30
CA GLY A 189 16.97 -10.28 -17.72
C GLY A 189 17.24 -8.91 -18.38
N PRO A 190 16.69 -8.68 -19.59
CA PRO A 190 16.91 -7.45 -20.34
C PRO A 190 16.51 -6.19 -19.57
N SER A 191 17.31 -5.12 -19.69
CA SER A 191 17.03 -3.81 -19.07
C SER A 191 15.94 -3.01 -19.80
N THR A 192 15.57 -3.40 -21.02
CA THR A 192 14.52 -2.75 -21.81
C THR A 192 13.23 -3.56 -21.69
N ILE A 193 12.29 -3.05 -20.92
CA ILE A 193 11.04 -3.72 -20.58
C ILE A 193 9.88 -2.77 -20.92
N ASN A 194 8.80 -3.31 -21.47
CA ASN A 194 7.56 -2.56 -21.61
C ASN A 194 6.86 -2.50 -20.25
N ALA A 195 6.89 -1.31 -19.61
CA ALA A 195 6.32 -1.07 -18.29
C ALA A 195 5.07 -0.17 -18.34
N THR A 196 4.23 -0.32 -19.36
CA THR A 196 3.06 0.56 -19.58
C THR A 196 1.72 -0.08 -19.22
N ALA A 197 1.73 -1.33 -18.77
CA ALA A 197 0.52 -2.06 -18.40
C ALA A 197 0.84 -3.02 -17.25
N TYR A 198 -0.15 -3.25 -16.38
CA TYR A 198 -0.03 -4.28 -15.36
C TYR A 198 0.21 -5.64 -16.01
N GLN A 199 1.02 -6.45 -15.34
CA GLN A 199 1.18 -7.85 -15.67
C GLN A 199 0.27 -8.71 -14.79
N SER A 200 0.22 -10.00 -15.10
CA SER A 200 -0.66 -10.93 -14.40
C SER A 200 -0.41 -10.94 -12.89
N GLN A 201 -1.50 -10.93 -12.12
CA GLN A 201 -1.48 -11.31 -10.70
C GLN A 201 -1.11 -12.78 -10.51
N CYS A 202 -0.77 -13.17 -9.29
CA CYS A 202 -0.43 -14.56 -8.99
C CYS A 202 -1.66 -15.47 -9.02
N THR A 203 -1.44 -16.75 -9.38
CA THR A 203 -2.51 -17.75 -9.48
C THR A 203 -3.31 -17.85 -8.18
N GLN A 204 -4.62 -17.65 -8.29
CA GLN A 204 -5.56 -17.62 -7.17
C GLN A 204 -6.97 -17.96 -7.67
N VAL A 205 -7.88 -18.31 -6.76
CA VAL A 205 -9.30 -18.53 -7.05
C VAL A 205 -10.16 -17.41 -6.48
N GLY A 206 -11.38 -17.25 -7.01
CA GLY A 206 -12.36 -16.27 -6.54
C GLY A 206 -12.51 -15.06 -7.46
N ASN A 207 -13.16 -14.02 -6.93
CA ASN A 207 -13.65 -12.87 -7.71
C ASN A 207 -12.54 -11.88 -8.12
N MET A 208 -11.26 -12.24 -8.01
CA MET A 208 -10.15 -11.40 -8.47
C MET A 208 -9.59 -11.91 -9.80
N GLY A 209 -10.04 -13.07 -10.30
CA GLY A 209 -9.52 -13.70 -11.52
C GLY A 209 -8.40 -14.72 -11.27
N ASN A 210 -8.10 -15.54 -12.28
CA ASN A 210 -7.29 -16.75 -12.11
C ASN A 210 -5.77 -16.51 -12.02
N GLY A 211 -5.26 -15.36 -12.51
CA GLY A 211 -3.83 -15.04 -12.51
C GLY A 211 -2.94 -16.01 -13.31
N SER A 212 -1.64 -15.99 -13.01
CA SER A 212 -0.58 -16.80 -13.63
C SER A 212 0.52 -17.15 -12.63
N GLU A 213 1.28 -18.23 -12.87
CA GLU A 213 2.51 -18.52 -12.11
C GLU A 213 3.65 -17.56 -12.46
N ASN A 214 3.64 -17.02 -13.68
CA ASN A 214 4.51 -15.90 -14.04
C ASN A 214 3.83 -14.61 -13.57
N CYS A 215 4.08 -14.23 -12.31
CA CYS A 215 3.39 -13.13 -11.64
C CYS A 215 4.27 -12.21 -10.78
N LEU A 216 5.58 -12.46 -10.69
CA LEU A 216 6.51 -11.72 -9.82
C LEU A 216 6.88 -10.35 -10.43
N PHE A 217 5.88 -9.48 -10.47
CA PHE A 217 5.95 -8.13 -10.98
C PHE A 217 5.69 -7.10 -9.89
N LEU A 218 6.22 -5.89 -10.11
CA LEU A 218 5.95 -4.72 -9.30
C LEU A 218 5.55 -3.53 -10.17
N ASN A 219 4.95 -2.53 -9.52
CA ASN A 219 4.52 -1.29 -10.14
C ASN A 219 5.09 -0.10 -9.36
N ILE A 220 5.39 1.01 -10.05
CA ILE A 220 6.01 2.20 -9.48
C ILE A 220 5.22 3.44 -9.86
N TRP A 221 4.93 4.29 -8.86
CA TRP A 221 4.44 5.66 -9.03
C TRP A 221 5.47 6.62 -8.45
N THR A 222 5.86 7.65 -9.20
CA THR A 222 6.87 8.62 -8.75
C THR A 222 6.56 10.04 -9.26
N PRO A 223 6.80 11.08 -8.44
CA PRO A 223 6.73 12.47 -8.89
C PRO A 223 8.02 12.97 -9.56
N TYR A 224 9.13 12.21 -9.47
CA TYR A 224 10.46 12.67 -9.87
C TYR A 224 11.26 11.58 -10.58
N LEU A 225 11.91 11.94 -11.69
CA LEU A 225 12.81 11.07 -12.44
C LEU A 225 14.16 11.77 -12.68
N PRO A 226 15.28 11.21 -12.19
CA PRO A 226 16.60 11.80 -12.37
C PRO A 226 17.16 11.54 -13.76
N ALA A 227 17.90 12.50 -14.32
CA ALA A 227 18.69 12.34 -15.54
C ALA A 227 20.04 11.67 -15.29
N SER A 228 20.64 11.92 -14.13
CA SER A 228 21.87 11.26 -13.72
C SER A 228 21.60 9.81 -13.32
N SER A 229 22.51 8.91 -13.68
CA SER A 229 22.54 7.55 -13.14
C SER A 229 22.97 7.50 -11.66
N GLN A 230 23.52 8.60 -11.14
CA GLN A 230 23.96 8.80 -9.76
C GLN A 230 23.47 10.18 -9.29
N PRO A 231 22.17 10.33 -8.99
CA PRO A 231 21.61 11.59 -8.49
C PRO A 231 22.10 11.88 -7.06
N ALA A 232 22.08 13.17 -6.68
CA ALA A 232 22.41 13.56 -5.32
C ALA A 232 21.37 12.98 -4.32
N PRO A 233 21.78 12.45 -3.15
CA PRO A 233 20.83 11.90 -2.17
C PRO A 233 19.73 12.87 -1.74
N SER A 234 20.03 14.18 -1.71
CA SER A 234 19.07 15.24 -1.36
C SER A 234 17.96 15.44 -2.40
N ALA A 235 18.11 14.94 -3.63
CA ALA A 235 17.09 14.96 -4.66
C ALA A 235 16.18 13.73 -4.63
N LEU A 236 16.63 12.64 -4.03
CA LEU A 236 15.88 11.39 -3.95
C LEU A 236 14.73 11.48 -2.95
N LYS A 237 13.68 10.70 -3.21
CA LYS A 237 12.45 10.65 -2.43
C LYS A 237 12.40 9.39 -1.57
N SER A 238 11.76 9.46 -0.41
CA SER A 238 11.51 8.26 0.39
C SER A 238 10.61 7.29 -0.38
N VAL A 239 10.78 6.00 -0.11
CA VAL A 239 10.11 4.92 -0.85
C VAL A 239 9.13 4.19 0.06
N LEU A 240 7.89 4.03 -0.39
CA LEU A 240 6.90 3.11 0.18
C LEU A 240 6.90 1.82 -0.63
N VAL A 241 7.14 0.67 0.00
CA VAL A 241 6.91 -0.65 -0.61
C VAL A 241 5.67 -1.27 0.04
N TRP A 242 4.62 -1.44 -0.74
CA TRP A 242 3.33 -1.96 -0.33
C TRP A 242 3.19 -3.46 -0.60
N VAL A 243 2.86 -4.21 0.44
CA VAL A 243 2.55 -5.65 0.42
C VAL A 243 1.05 -5.82 0.66
N HIS A 244 0.34 -6.31 -0.35
CA HIS A 244 -1.11 -6.47 -0.28
C HIS A 244 -1.53 -7.59 0.69
N GLY A 245 -2.73 -7.45 1.25
CA GLY A 245 -3.40 -8.48 2.06
C GLY A 245 -4.03 -9.58 1.21
N GLY A 246 -5.04 -10.27 1.77
CA GLY A 246 -5.77 -11.35 1.10
C GLY A 246 -5.53 -12.74 1.68
N GLY A 247 -5.23 -12.83 2.99
CA GLY A 247 -5.11 -14.10 3.72
C GLY A 247 -4.02 -15.04 3.20
N PHE A 248 -3.03 -14.50 2.49
CA PHE A 248 -2.03 -15.24 1.71
C PHE A 248 -2.60 -16.13 0.59
N VAL A 249 -3.88 -16.00 0.23
CA VAL A 249 -4.54 -16.84 -0.79
C VAL A 249 -5.07 -16.06 -1.99
N ASN A 250 -5.28 -14.75 -1.85
CA ASN A 250 -5.70 -13.85 -2.92
C ASN A 250 -5.06 -12.46 -2.79
N GLY A 251 -5.34 -11.58 -3.75
CA GLY A 251 -4.84 -10.20 -3.81
C GLY A 251 -3.94 -9.94 -5.01
N MET A 252 -3.70 -8.66 -5.32
CA MET A 252 -2.86 -8.23 -6.44
C MET A 252 -2.29 -6.83 -6.22
N SER A 253 -1.09 -6.58 -6.76
CA SER A 253 -0.42 -5.28 -6.74
C SER A 253 -1.10 -4.18 -7.57
N SER A 254 -2.01 -4.57 -8.47
CA SER A 254 -2.75 -3.69 -9.38
C SER A 254 -4.13 -3.26 -8.84
N ASP A 255 -4.45 -3.57 -7.59
CA ASP A 255 -5.71 -3.18 -6.97
C ASP A 255 -5.85 -1.63 -6.92
N PRO A 256 -6.91 -1.06 -7.53
CA PRO A 256 -7.14 0.38 -7.55
C PRO A 256 -7.38 0.99 -6.16
N THR A 257 -7.75 0.18 -5.16
CA THR A 257 -7.89 0.60 -3.76
C THR A 257 -6.61 1.22 -3.24
N PHE A 258 -5.45 0.76 -3.69
CA PHE A 258 -4.15 1.27 -3.28
C PHE A 258 -3.30 1.78 -4.45
N ASP A 259 -3.95 2.43 -5.44
CA ASP A 259 -3.25 3.18 -6.49
C ASP A 259 -2.31 4.22 -5.87
N GLY A 260 -1.02 4.15 -6.20
CA GLY A 260 0.02 4.98 -5.59
C GLY A 260 0.05 6.45 -6.05
N GLY A 261 -0.77 6.85 -7.03
CA GLY A 261 -0.65 8.17 -7.67
C GLY A 261 -0.90 9.36 -6.74
N ALA A 262 -1.91 9.25 -5.87
CA ALA A 262 -2.22 10.30 -4.90
C ALA A 262 -1.15 10.41 -3.81
N VAL A 263 -0.69 9.27 -3.29
CA VAL A 263 0.41 9.22 -2.31
C VAL A 263 1.70 9.79 -2.91
N ALA A 264 2.02 9.48 -4.17
CA ALA A 264 3.20 10.00 -4.85
C ALA A 264 3.15 11.53 -5.06
N SER A 265 2.05 12.04 -5.63
CA SER A 265 1.89 13.49 -5.92
C SER A 265 1.72 14.34 -4.66
N ARG A 266 0.81 13.96 -3.76
CA ARG A 266 0.54 14.71 -2.54
C ARG A 266 1.62 14.51 -1.49
N GLY A 267 2.10 13.28 -1.34
CA GLY A 267 3.07 12.89 -0.33
C GLY A 267 4.53 13.11 -0.72
N ASP A 268 4.84 13.40 -2.00
CA ASP A 268 6.22 13.53 -2.51
C ASP A 268 7.11 12.31 -2.15
N VAL A 269 6.59 11.12 -2.43
CA VAL A 269 7.26 9.83 -2.20
C VAL A 269 7.21 8.95 -3.46
N VAL A 270 8.09 7.96 -3.53
CA VAL A 270 7.98 6.87 -4.52
C VAL A 270 7.15 5.75 -3.92
N VAL A 271 6.16 5.25 -4.66
CA VAL A 271 5.33 4.12 -4.23
C VAL A 271 5.63 2.92 -5.11
N VAL A 272 5.86 1.77 -4.47
CA VAL A 272 6.08 0.48 -5.11
C VAL A 272 5.02 -0.50 -4.60
N THR A 273 4.26 -1.14 -5.49
CA THR A 273 3.37 -2.25 -5.12
C THR A 273 3.89 -3.55 -5.71
N ILE A 274 3.83 -4.66 -4.97
CA ILE A 274 4.41 -5.95 -5.38
C ILE A 274 3.37 -7.06 -5.40
N ASN A 275 3.44 -7.94 -6.40
CA ASN A 275 2.82 -9.26 -6.32
C ASN A 275 3.77 -10.22 -5.60
N TYR A 276 3.26 -11.23 -4.92
CA TYR A 276 4.04 -12.35 -4.37
C TYR A 276 3.23 -13.64 -4.49
N ARG A 277 3.88 -14.81 -4.51
CA ARG A 277 3.15 -16.09 -4.64
C ARG A 277 2.22 -16.33 -3.45
N LEU A 278 1.04 -16.87 -3.75
CA LEU A 278 -0.07 -17.08 -2.83
C LEU A 278 -0.39 -18.58 -2.70
N SER A 279 -1.14 -18.94 -1.66
CA SER A 279 -1.67 -20.27 -1.39
C SER A 279 -0.57 -21.33 -1.45
N THR A 280 -0.91 -22.57 -1.78
CA THR A 280 0.02 -23.70 -1.85
C THR A 280 1.24 -23.40 -2.75
N LEU A 281 1.09 -22.60 -3.81
CA LEU A 281 2.21 -22.19 -4.67
C LEU A 281 3.23 -21.27 -3.98
N GLY A 282 2.80 -20.50 -2.98
CA GLY A 282 3.64 -19.61 -2.18
C GLY A 282 4.13 -20.21 -0.87
N PHE A 283 3.48 -21.25 -0.33
CA PHE A 283 3.69 -21.68 1.06
C PHE A 283 3.85 -23.20 1.27
N LEU A 284 3.85 -24.03 0.22
CA LEU A 284 4.05 -25.48 0.37
C LEU A 284 5.36 -25.82 1.09
N ALA A 285 5.27 -26.62 2.15
CA ALA A 285 6.40 -27.13 2.90
C ALA A 285 6.45 -28.67 2.87
N LEU A 286 7.62 -29.24 2.57
CA LEU A 286 7.88 -30.68 2.59
C LEU A 286 9.16 -30.97 3.40
N PRO A 287 9.22 -32.08 4.16
CA PRO A 287 10.36 -32.43 5.00
C PRO A 287 11.50 -33.08 4.19
N ASP A 288 11.93 -32.45 3.10
CA ASP A 288 13.04 -32.90 2.24
C ASP A 288 14.30 -32.02 2.35
N GLY A 289 14.24 -30.97 3.16
CA GLY A 289 15.33 -30.00 3.37
C GLY A 289 15.54 -29.03 2.20
N LYS A 290 14.67 -29.02 1.19
CA LYS A 290 14.77 -28.15 0.00
C LYS A 290 13.48 -27.36 -0.24
N THR A 291 12.33 -28.01 -0.13
CA THR A 291 11.00 -27.42 -0.30
C THR A 291 10.49 -26.95 1.06
N ASN A 292 11.19 -26.00 1.67
CA ASN A 292 10.95 -25.60 3.08
C ASN A 292 9.82 -24.59 3.27
N GLY A 293 9.06 -24.22 2.22
CA GLY A 293 7.95 -23.26 2.32
C GLY A 293 8.39 -21.81 2.35
N SER A 294 7.47 -20.91 2.73
CA SER A 294 7.70 -19.46 2.82
C SER A 294 8.19 -18.80 1.51
N TYR A 295 7.90 -19.36 0.33
CA TYR A 295 8.31 -18.78 -0.96
C TYR A 295 7.71 -17.40 -1.20
N GLY A 296 6.47 -17.16 -0.78
CA GLY A 296 5.83 -15.85 -0.85
C GLY A 296 6.58 -14.78 -0.06
N ILE A 297 7.17 -15.14 1.10
CA ILE A 297 8.05 -14.25 1.87
C ILE A 297 9.38 -14.04 1.14
N GLY A 298 9.95 -15.10 0.57
CA GLY A 298 11.17 -15.01 -0.26
C GLY A 298 10.99 -14.11 -1.49
N ASP A 299 9.81 -14.12 -2.09
CA ASP A 299 9.44 -13.22 -3.19
C ASP A 299 9.45 -11.75 -2.73
N GLN A 300 8.90 -11.47 -1.55
CA GLN A 300 8.90 -10.12 -0.97
C GLN A 300 10.33 -9.64 -0.66
N VAL A 301 11.18 -10.50 -0.11
CA VAL A 301 12.61 -10.17 0.11
C VAL A 301 13.32 -9.91 -1.21
N THR A 302 13.06 -10.72 -2.24
CA THR A 302 13.61 -10.51 -3.59
C THR A 302 13.16 -9.17 -4.17
N ALA A 303 11.90 -8.78 -3.98
CA ALA A 303 11.40 -7.47 -4.39
C ALA A 303 12.11 -6.33 -3.64
N LEU A 304 12.36 -6.47 -2.33
CA LEU A 304 13.13 -5.48 -1.56
C LEU A 304 14.58 -5.36 -2.04
N GLN A 305 15.23 -6.49 -2.37
CA GLN A 305 16.56 -6.48 -2.96
C GLN A 305 16.57 -5.78 -4.33
N TRP A 306 15.54 -5.99 -5.15
CA TRP A 306 15.37 -5.28 -6.41
C TRP A 306 15.22 -3.76 -6.17
N VAL A 307 14.39 -3.37 -5.20
CA VAL A 307 14.22 -1.95 -4.81
C VAL A 307 15.56 -1.34 -4.41
N GLN A 308 16.33 -2.00 -3.56
CA GLN A 308 17.67 -1.54 -3.16
C GLN A 308 18.61 -1.32 -4.35
N GLN A 309 18.53 -2.18 -5.38
CA GLN A 309 19.40 -2.10 -6.55
C GLN A 309 18.95 -1.06 -7.59
N HIS A 310 17.64 -0.79 -7.71
CA HIS A 310 17.10 -0.11 -8.89
C HIS A 310 16.29 1.15 -8.60
N ILE A 311 15.78 1.36 -7.38
CA ILE A 311 14.79 2.42 -7.13
C ILE A 311 15.34 3.85 -7.34
N THR A 312 16.65 4.02 -7.25
CA THR A 312 17.34 5.28 -7.57
C THR A 312 17.03 5.78 -8.98
N ALA A 313 16.89 4.87 -9.96
CA ALA A 313 16.54 5.24 -11.34
C ALA A 313 15.13 5.83 -11.48
N PHE A 314 14.27 5.58 -10.49
CA PHE A 314 12.90 6.09 -10.40
C PHE A 314 12.77 7.24 -9.41
N GLY A 315 13.90 7.82 -9.00
CA GLY A 315 13.95 8.95 -8.06
C GLY A 315 13.78 8.57 -6.59
N GLY A 316 13.80 7.28 -6.25
CA GLY A 316 13.68 6.79 -4.88
C GLY A 316 15.02 6.65 -4.17
N ASP A 317 15.01 6.83 -2.86
CA ASP A 317 16.17 6.68 -1.98
C ASP A 317 16.19 5.28 -1.36
N PRO A 318 17.13 4.39 -1.75
CA PRO A 318 17.20 3.03 -1.18
C PRO A 318 17.51 3.03 0.33
N ALA A 319 18.08 4.10 0.89
CA ALA A 319 18.32 4.22 2.33
C ALA A 319 17.06 4.64 3.11
N ARG A 320 16.00 5.12 2.44
CA ARG A 320 14.74 5.56 3.06
C ARG A 320 13.55 4.78 2.56
N VAL A 321 13.65 3.45 2.62
CA VAL A 321 12.56 2.52 2.32
C VAL A 321 11.70 2.29 3.57
N THR A 322 10.39 2.44 3.41
CA THR A 322 9.35 2.06 4.38
C THR A 322 8.54 0.91 3.78
N ILE A 323 8.47 -0.22 4.47
CA ILE A 323 7.59 -1.33 4.09
C ILE A 323 6.23 -1.15 4.76
N SER A 324 5.14 -1.45 4.06
CA SER A 324 3.79 -1.32 4.59
C SER A 324 2.91 -2.44 4.07
N GLY A 325 1.98 -2.91 4.89
CA GLY A 325 1.00 -3.90 4.45
C GLY A 325 -0.23 -3.90 5.33
N GLN A 326 -1.31 -4.49 4.80
CA GLN A 326 -2.58 -4.63 5.50
C GLN A 326 -2.99 -6.11 5.59
N SER A 327 -3.60 -6.52 6.71
CA SER A 327 -4.03 -7.92 6.91
C SER A 327 -2.85 -8.91 6.80
N ALA A 328 -2.95 -9.95 5.97
CA ALA A 328 -1.83 -10.84 5.63
C ALA A 328 -0.57 -10.09 5.12
N GLY A 329 -0.74 -8.91 4.51
CA GLY A 329 0.36 -8.02 4.16
C GLY A 329 1.04 -7.42 5.39
N ALA A 330 0.28 -7.10 6.45
CA ALA A 330 0.84 -6.69 7.73
C ALA A 330 1.54 -7.86 8.44
N SER A 331 1.01 -9.09 8.35
CA SER A 331 1.72 -10.29 8.82
C SER A 331 3.01 -10.53 8.04
N SER A 332 3.02 -10.24 6.74
CA SER A 332 4.25 -10.23 5.93
C SER A 332 5.25 -9.23 6.46
N ILE A 333 4.83 -7.99 6.75
CA ILE A 333 5.70 -6.98 7.37
C ILE A 333 6.25 -7.47 8.71
N ARG A 334 5.42 -8.10 9.56
CA ARG A 334 5.88 -8.70 10.82
C ARG A 334 6.93 -9.78 10.59
N VAL A 335 6.75 -10.68 9.63
CA VAL A 335 7.77 -11.68 9.28
C VAL A 335 9.06 -10.99 8.80
N LEU A 336 8.97 -9.98 7.94
CA LEU A 336 10.12 -9.26 7.40
C LEU A 336 10.89 -8.49 8.49
N LEU A 337 10.22 -8.00 9.54
CA LEU A 337 10.90 -7.42 10.71
C LEU A 337 11.83 -8.44 11.40
N GLY A 338 11.44 -9.71 11.46
CA GLY A 338 12.24 -10.79 12.06
C GLY A 338 13.11 -11.57 11.07
N SER A 339 13.05 -11.27 9.77
CA SER A 339 13.68 -12.07 8.72
C SER A 339 15.14 -11.67 8.49
N PRO A 340 16.14 -12.55 8.75
CA PRO A 340 17.55 -12.21 8.57
C PRO A 340 17.92 -11.61 7.20
N PRO A 341 17.45 -12.15 6.04
CA PRO A 341 17.80 -11.58 4.75
C PRO A 341 17.07 -10.26 4.43
N ALA A 342 16.06 -9.86 5.21
CA ALA A 342 15.34 -8.60 5.02
C ALA A 342 15.91 -7.45 5.89
N ILE A 343 16.57 -7.78 7.00
CA ILE A 343 17.19 -6.79 7.91
C ILE A 343 18.21 -5.94 7.13
N GLY A 344 18.03 -4.62 7.17
CA GLY A 344 18.87 -3.65 6.46
C GLY A 344 18.35 -3.26 5.07
N LEU A 345 17.27 -3.88 4.56
CA LEU A 345 16.64 -3.48 3.30
C LEU A 345 15.59 -2.37 3.45
N PHE A 346 15.27 -1.96 4.69
CA PHE A 346 14.29 -0.92 5.00
C PHE A 346 14.61 -0.24 6.33
N ALA A 347 14.04 0.95 6.53
CA ALA A 347 14.26 1.83 7.68
C ALA A 347 12.96 2.24 8.42
N GLY A 348 11.80 1.91 7.84
CA GLY A 348 10.49 2.07 8.46
C GLY A 348 9.55 0.90 8.14
N ALA A 349 8.58 0.64 9.01
CA ALA A 349 7.55 -0.38 8.82
C ALA A 349 6.17 0.13 9.26
N ILE A 350 5.12 -0.18 8.49
CA ILE A 350 3.73 0.13 8.82
C ILE A 350 2.90 -1.17 8.78
N LEU A 351 2.29 -1.54 9.90
CA LEU A 351 1.46 -2.74 10.04
C LEU A 351 0.00 -2.31 10.24
N GLN A 352 -0.84 -2.52 9.21
CA GLN A 352 -2.26 -2.15 9.24
C GLN A 352 -3.13 -3.39 9.47
N SER A 353 -3.71 -3.51 10.66
CA SER A 353 -4.55 -4.64 11.08
C SER A 353 -3.85 -5.99 10.88
N ASP A 354 -2.73 -6.21 11.56
CA ASP A 354 -2.01 -7.50 11.55
C ASP A 354 -2.82 -8.56 12.31
N PRO A 355 -3.22 -9.68 11.68
CA PRO A 355 -3.91 -10.79 12.33
C PRO A 355 -2.95 -11.62 13.20
N VAL A 356 -2.21 -10.97 14.11
CA VAL A 356 -1.32 -11.61 15.09
C VAL A 356 -2.14 -12.20 16.24
N GLY A 357 -3.06 -13.11 15.94
CA GLY A 357 -4.07 -13.58 16.90
C GLY A 357 -3.86 -14.99 17.46
N SER A 358 -4.89 -15.52 18.12
CA SER A 358 -5.02 -16.94 18.44
C SER A 358 -6.06 -17.64 17.55
N GLY A 359 -6.41 -18.90 17.86
CA GLY A 359 -7.40 -19.65 17.08
C GLY A 359 -6.95 -19.87 15.64
N SER A 360 -7.78 -19.50 14.66
CA SER A 360 -7.46 -19.61 13.23
C SER A 360 -6.28 -18.74 12.78
N SER A 361 -5.93 -17.72 13.55
CA SER A 361 -4.79 -16.84 13.27
C SER A 361 -3.50 -17.27 13.99
N ALA A 362 -3.58 -18.30 14.85
CA ALA A 362 -2.41 -18.80 15.58
C ALA A 362 -1.23 -19.19 14.69
N PRO A 363 -1.41 -19.82 13.50
CA PRO A 363 -0.29 -20.11 12.58
C PRO A 363 0.41 -18.88 12.02
N LEU A 364 -0.24 -17.71 12.06
CA LEU A 364 0.38 -16.45 11.69
C LEU A 364 1.16 -15.85 12.86
N THR A 365 0.77 -16.12 14.11
CA THR A 365 1.47 -15.64 15.32
C THR A 365 2.67 -16.51 15.65
N TYR A 366 2.48 -17.82 15.71
CA TYR A 366 3.48 -18.83 16.01
C TYR A 366 3.67 -19.71 14.78
N TYR A 367 4.78 -19.49 14.08
CA TYR A 367 5.12 -20.17 12.83
C TYR A 367 5.41 -21.65 13.09
N ASN A 368 4.77 -22.52 12.32
CA ASN A 368 5.03 -23.95 12.33
C ASN A 368 6.45 -24.25 11.82
N THR A 369 7.08 -25.29 12.33
CA THR A 369 8.21 -25.94 11.64
C THR A 369 7.73 -26.61 10.34
N VAL A 370 8.65 -26.87 9.41
CA VAL A 370 8.34 -27.61 8.17
C VAL A 370 7.66 -28.96 8.46
N GLU A 371 8.09 -29.67 9.50
CA GLU A 371 7.51 -30.97 9.89
C GLU A 371 6.10 -30.82 10.46
N GLN A 372 5.85 -29.80 11.28
CA GLN A 372 4.50 -29.51 11.79
C GLN A 372 3.54 -29.17 10.65
N GLU A 373 3.93 -28.25 9.76
CA GLU A 373 3.11 -27.87 8.60
C GLU A 373 2.83 -29.06 7.67
N PHE A 374 3.83 -29.93 7.51
CA PHE A 374 3.64 -31.16 6.73
C PHE A 374 2.52 -32.03 7.30
N ASN A 375 2.56 -32.26 8.61
CA ASN A 375 1.62 -33.11 9.32
C ASN A 375 0.22 -32.50 9.48
N THR A 376 0.10 -31.17 9.60
CA THR A 376 -1.20 -30.52 9.81
C THR A 376 -1.92 -30.14 8.52
N THR A 377 -1.17 -29.77 7.47
CA THR A 377 -1.74 -29.17 6.25
C THR A 377 -1.36 -29.93 5.00
N THR A 378 -0.06 -30.22 4.83
CA THR A 378 0.45 -30.72 3.53
C THR A 378 -0.01 -32.15 3.22
N GLN A 379 -0.19 -33.00 4.22
CA GLN A 379 -0.80 -34.32 4.02
C GLN A 379 -2.20 -34.23 3.38
N GLY A 380 -3.04 -33.30 3.83
CA GLY A 380 -4.36 -33.07 3.24
C GLY A 380 -4.29 -32.60 1.77
N ILE A 381 -3.29 -31.77 1.44
CA ILE A 381 -3.03 -31.36 0.05
C ILE A 381 -2.63 -32.58 -0.81
N LEU A 382 -1.74 -33.43 -0.30
CA LEU A 382 -1.30 -34.64 -1.00
C LEU A 382 -2.46 -35.63 -1.22
N GLU A 383 -3.35 -35.77 -0.24
CA GLU A 383 -4.57 -36.57 -0.36
C GLU A 383 -5.52 -36.03 -1.42
N LEU A 384 -5.86 -34.74 -1.37
CA LEU A 384 -6.79 -34.10 -2.31
C LEU A 384 -6.27 -34.06 -3.75
N THR A 385 -4.95 -34.05 -3.93
CA THR A 385 -4.32 -34.08 -5.26
C THR A 385 -4.09 -35.50 -5.79
N GLY A 386 -4.19 -36.52 -4.93
CA GLY A 386 -3.78 -37.90 -5.25
C GLY A 386 -2.27 -38.10 -5.33
N CYS A 387 -1.49 -37.11 -4.87
CA CYS A 387 -0.02 -37.17 -4.82
C CYS A 387 0.52 -37.92 -3.59
N ASN A 388 -0.33 -38.60 -2.82
CA ASN A 388 0.02 -39.38 -1.63
C ASN A 388 0.19 -40.89 -1.88
N SER A 389 0.29 -41.33 -3.15
CA SER A 389 0.41 -42.75 -3.53
C SER A 389 1.71 -43.43 -3.05
N THR A 390 2.66 -42.63 -2.54
CA THR A 390 3.97 -43.04 -2.04
C THR A 390 4.33 -42.16 -0.83
N SER A 391 5.17 -42.69 0.06
CA SER A 391 5.79 -41.92 1.15
C SER A 391 7.09 -41.23 0.74
N ASP A 392 7.56 -41.43 -0.50
CA ASP A 392 8.74 -40.74 -1.05
C ASP A 392 8.40 -39.28 -1.38
N VAL A 393 8.92 -38.35 -0.56
CA VAL A 393 8.69 -36.91 -0.68
C VAL A 393 9.11 -36.35 -2.04
N ALA A 394 10.16 -36.91 -2.68
CA ALA A 394 10.59 -36.45 -3.99
C ALA A 394 9.57 -36.79 -5.09
N GLN A 395 8.92 -37.97 -4.97
CA GLN A 395 7.85 -38.37 -5.89
C GLN A 395 6.57 -37.57 -5.63
N GLN A 396 6.24 -37.29 -4.37
CA GLN A 396 5.14 -36.39 -3.99
C GLN A 396 5.32 -34.99 -4.59
N LEU A 397 6.52 -34.41 -4.45
CA LEU A 397 6.88 -33.12 -5.04
C LEU A 397 6.78 -33.15 -6.57
N SER A 398 7.30 -34.21 -7.20
CA SER A 398 7.21 -34.37 -8.66
C SER A 398 5.76 -34.40 -9.14
N CYS A 399 4.87 -35.07 -8.41
CA CYS A 399 3.44 -35.08 -8.70
C CYS A 399 2.84 -33.67 -8.60
N LEU A 400 3.06 -32.96 -7.49
CA LEU A 400 2.55 -31.60 -7.27
C LEU A 400 3.09 -30.58 -8.29
N LYS A 401 4.34 -30.74 -8.76
CA LYS A 401 4.91 -29.90 -9.83
C LYS A 401 4.16 -30.02 -11.16
N THR A 402 3.50 -31.15 -11.41
CA THR A 402 2.71 -31.38 -12.63
C THR A 402 1.21 -31.12 -12.46
N TYR A 403 0.75 -30.89 -11.23
CA TYR A 403 -0.67 -30.64 -10.94
C TYR A 403 -1.12 -29.28 -11.52
N ASP A 404 -2.41 -29.16 -11.84
CA ASP A 404 -2.97 -27.91 -12.36
C ASP A 404 -2.89 -26.80 -11.29
N PRO A 405 -2.23 -25.66 -11.56
CA PRO A 405 -1.96 -24.66 -10.53
C PRO A 405 -3.24 -24.01 -9.99
N LEU A 406 -4.26 -23.81 -10.84
CA LEU A 406 -5.52 -23.19 -10.43
C LEU A 406 -6.31 -24.12 -9.50
N LYS A 407 -6.36 -25.42 -9.82
CA LYS A 407 -6.96 -26.42 -8.94
C LYS A 407 -6.20 -26.56 -7.64
N LEU A 408 -4.87 -26.49 -7.67
CA LEU A 408 -4.02 -26.63 -6.48
C LEU A 408 -4.28 -25.52 -5.45
N VAL A 409 -4.40 -24.27 -5.90
CA VAL A 409 -4.66 -23.14 -5.00
C VAL A 409 -6.12 -23.04 -4.56
N GLY A 410 -7.02 -23.77 -5.23
CA GLY A 410 -8.46 -23.81 -4.94
C GLY A 410 -8.94 -25.04 -4.16
N LEU A 411 -8.02 -25.82 -3.59
CA LEU A 411 -8.37 -26.96 -2.76
C LEU A 411 -9.05 -26.53 -1.45
N ALA A 412 -9.80 -27.45 -0.83
CA ALA A 412 -10.39 -27.22 0.49
C ALA A 412 -9.33 -27.10 1.61
N THR A 413 -8.14 -27.65 1.39
CA THR A 413 -6.96 -27.51 2.25
C THR A 413 -5.84 -26.91 1.41
N VAL A 414 -5.26 -25.80 1.88
CA VAL A 414 -4.16 -25.09 1.22
C VAL A 414 -3.13 -24.66 2.24
N ALA A 415 -1.88 -24.54 1.83
CA ALA A 415 -0.84 -23.91 2.64
C ALA A 415 -0.92 -22.40 2.45
N ASN A 416 -1.08 -21.63 3.54
CA ASN A 416 -1.26 -20.18 3.47
C ASN A 416 -0.63 -19.45 4.67
N SER A 417 0.40 -20.03 5.28
CA SER A 417 1.11 -19.45 6.42
C SER A 417 2.62 -19.58 6.22
N PRO A 418 3.41 -18.61 6.71
CA PRO A 418 4.87 -18.77 6.83
C PRO A 418 5.21 -19.93 7.76
N VAL A 419 6.30 -20.63 7.46
CA VAL A 419 6.87 -21.69 8.29
C VAL A 419 8.33 -21.40 8.58
N ILE A 420 8.87 -21.97 9.65
CA ILE A 420 10.29 -21.89 10.02
C ILE A 420 11.12 -22.66 8.97
N ASP A 421 11.42 -22.00 7.85
CA ASP A 421 12.14 -22.56 6.72
C ASP A 421 13.67 -22.58 6.91
N GLY A 422 14.16 -21.86 7.93
CA GLY A 422 15.56 -21.78 8.32
C GLY A 422 16.37 -20.70 7.60
N THR A 423 15.77 -19.99 6.64
CA THR A 423 16.39 -18.89 5.87
C THR A 423 15.63 -17.58 6.04
N TYR A 424 14.36 -17.54 5.66
CA TYR A 424 13.52 -16.34 5.71
C TYR A 424 12.81 -16.22 7.05
N VAL A 425 12.28 -17.32 7.57
CA VAL A 425 11.73 -17.42 8.92
C VAL A 425 12.63 -18.35 9.73
N THR A 426 13.17 -17.82 10.83
CA THR A 426 14.18 -18.54 11.65
C THR A 426 13.81 -18.66 13.13
N THR A 427 12.70 -18.06 13.53
CA THR A 427 12.17 -18.05 14.89
C THR A 427 10.71 -18.46 14.88
N THR A 428 10.19 -18.90 16.03
CA THR A 428 8.79 -19.34 16.17
C THR A 428 7.81 -18.17 16.08
N ASP A 429 8.22 -16.98 16.46
CA ASP A 429 7.43 -15.76 16.45
C ASP A 429 8.36 -14.56 16.21
N LEU A 430 7.79 -13.34 16.20
CA LEU A 430 8.60 -12.13 16.15
C LEU A 430 9.42 -12.02 17.45
N PRO A 431 10.76 -11.89 17.41
CA PRO A 431 11.58 -11.86 18.63
C PRO A 431 11.40 -10.60 19.49
N LEU A 432 10.38 -10.60 20.33
CA LEU A 432 9.93 -9.42 21.10
C LEU A 432 10.59 -9.23 22.48
N THR A 433 11.49 -10.13 22.87
CA THR A 433 12.21 -10.05 24.17
C THR A 433 13.63 -9.51 24.03
N GLY A 434 14.01 -9.04 22.84
CA GLY A 434 15.37 -8.59 22.53
C GLY A 434 16.36 -9.70 22.23
N THR A 435 15.91 -10.96 22.17
CA THR A 435 16.74 -12.12 21.80
C THR A 435 16.33 -12.68 20.43
N GLY A 436 17.10 -12.41 19.39
CA GLY A 436 16.85 -12.96 18.04
C GLY A 436 17.06 -11.93 16.93
N PRO A 437 16.85 -12.33 15.66
CA PRO A 437 16.89 -11.41 14.53
C PRO A 437 15.68 -10.47 14.58
N LEU A 438 15.94 -9.17 14.67
CA LEU A 438 14.91 -8.14 14.59
C LEU A 438 15.47 -6.87 13.95
N ALA A 439 14.75 -6.31 12.99
CA ALA A 439 15.06 -5.05 12.35
C ALA A 439 14.81 -3.89 13.34
N ARG A 440 15.89 -3.19 13.71
CA ARG A 440 15.81 -1.98 14.53
C ARG A 440 15.46 -0.77 13.65
N VAL A 441 14.17 -0.56 13.44
CA VAL A 441 13.61 0.46 12.53
C VAL A 441 12.51 1.27 13.21
N ASN A 442 11.94 2.25 12.51
CA ASN A 442 10.76 2.98 12.97
C ASN A 442 9.48 2.20 12.62
N VAL A 443 8.56 2.06 13.56
CA VAL A 443 7.36 1.22 13.38
C VAL A 443 6.08 2.02 13.66
N MET A 444 5.12 1.93 12.75
CA MET A 444 3.74 2.34 13.00
C MET A 444 2.84 1.10 12.91
N ILE A 445 2.02 0.87 13.92
CA ILE A 445 1.11 -0.27 14.01
C ILE A 445 -0.28 0.21 14.40
N GLY A 446 -1.32 -0.44 13.91
CA GLY A 446 -2.67 -0.10 14.33
C GLY A 446 -3.72 -0.97 13.70
N ASN A 447 -4.95 -0.77 14.16
CA ASN A 447 -6.10 -1.61 13.82
C ASN A 447 -7.33 -0.73 13.54
N MET A 448 -8.35 -1.32 12.93
CA MET A 448 -9.69 -0.77 12.91
C MET A 448 -10.37 -1.06 14.25
N ARG A 449 -11.34 -0.23 14.66
CA ARG A 449 -12.10 -0.47 15.91
C ARG A 449 -12.80 -1.83 15.92
N ASP A 450 -13.28 -2.30 14.76
CA ASP A 450 -14.10 -3.50 14.64
C ASP A 450 -13.56 -4.44 13.54
N ASP A 451 -12.23 -4.61 13.44
CA ASP A 451 -11.60 -5.46 12.41
C ASP A 451 -12.29 -6.83 12.26
N GLY A 452 -12.57 -7.50 13.37
CA GLY A 452 -13.19 -8.82 13.39
C GLY A 452 -14.58 -8.87 12.78
N ALA A 453 -15.31 -7.75 12.71
CA ALA A 453 -16.67 -7.70 12.17
C ALA A 453 -16.75 -8.06 10.68
N ALA A 454 -15.67 -7.86 9.90
CA ALA A 454 -15.62 -8.28 8.49
C ALA A 454 -15.01 -9.68 8.29
N LEU A 455 -14.61 -10.37 9.35
CA LEU A 455 -13.89 -11.65 9.30
C LEU A 455 -14.75 -12.83 9.78
N ILE A 456 -15.92 -12.54 10.35
CA ILE A 456 -16.86 -13.53 10.88
C ILE A 456 -18.18 -13.50 10.10
N GLY A 457 -18.93 -14.60 10.12
CA GLY A 457 -20.28 -14.63 9.56
C GLY A 457 -21.30 -13.95 10.49
N TYR A 458 -22.32 -13.33 9.91
CA TYR A 458 -23.45 -12.83 10.67
C TYR A 458 -24.25 -13.99 11.32
N PRO A 459 -24.60 -13.93 12.61
CA PRO A 459 -25.27 -15.02 13.31
C PRO A 459 -26.63 -15.37 12.71
N THR A 460 -26.94 -16.66 12.72
CA THR A 460 -28.25 -17.15 12.30
C THR A 460 -29.31 -16.92 13.38
N GLN A 461 -30.58 -16.87 12.98
CA GLN A 461 -31.68 -16.64 13.94
C GLN A 461 -31.73 -17.75 14.99
N GLY A 462 -31.68 -17.38 16.27
CA GLY A 462 -31.72 -18.31 17.40
C GLY A 462 -30.36 -18.89 17.78
N GLU A 463 -29.28 -18.51 17.09
CA GLU A 463 -27.93 -18.85 17.50
C GLU A 463 -27.60 -18.23 18.86
N SER A 464 -27.08 -19.05 19.76
CA SER A 464 -26.69 -18.58 21.10
C SER A 464 -25.35 -17.86 21.05
N LEU A 465 -25.16 -16.87 21.93
CA LEU A 465 -23.89 -16.16 22.07
C LEU A 465 -22.72 -17.12 22.31
N LEU A 466 -22.91 -18.17 23.13
CA LEU A 466 -21.87 -19.14 23.42
C LEU A 466 -21.38 -19.87 22.15
N ASN A 467 -22.31 -20.35 21.31
CA ASN A 467 -21.94 -21.08 20.09
C ASN A 467 -21.24 -20.17 19.08
N ALA A 468 -21.77 -18.96 18.88
CA ALA A 468 -21.17 -17.99 17.99
C ALA A 468 -19.77 -17.55 18.50
N ALA A 469 -19.61 -17.35 19.81
CA ALA A 469 -18.33 -17.01 20.43
C ALA A 469 -17.28 -18.13 20.29
N ILE A 470 -17.68 -19.41 20.42
CA ILE A 470 -16.80 -20.56 20.15
C ILE A 470 -16.32 -20.54 18.70
N ALA A 471 -17.23 -20.31 17.75
CA ALA A 471 -16.90 -20.31 16.32
C ALA A 471 -15.89 -19.21 15.96
N VAL A 472 -16.04 -17.99 16.51
CA VAL A 472 -15.17 -16.86 16.16
C VAL A 472 -13.83 -16.84 16.89
N THR A 473 -13.77 -17.36 18.12
CA THR A 473 -12.53 -17.39 18.90
C THR A 473 -11.67 -18.63 18.60
N GLY A 474 -12.31 -19.71 18.15
CA GLY A 474 -11.66 -21.02 18.05
C GLY A 474 -11.33 -21.64 19.41
N CYS A 475 -11.80 -21.06 20.52
CA CYS A 475 -11.58 -21.58 21.86
C CYS A 475 -12.53 -22.74 22.20
N THR A 476 -12.17 -23.52 23.22
CA THR A 476 -13.06 -24.58 23.72
C THR A 476 -14.31 -24.01 24.38
N ASN A 477 -15.38 -24.80 24.44
CA ASN A 477 -16.62 -24.41 25.11
C ASN A 477 -16.38 -23.95 26.56
N SER A 478 -15.60 -24.70 27.34
CA SER A 478 -15.29 -24.34 28.73
C SER A 478 -14.50 -23.02 28.83
N SER A 479 -13.57 -22.78 27.90
CA SER A 479 -12.84 -21.51 27.83
C SER A 479 -13.79 -20.33 27.55
N VAL A 480 -14.68 -20.45 26.57
CA VAL A 480 -15.63 -19.39 26.21
C VAL A 480 -16.65 -19.15 27.31
N GLN A 481 -17.18 -20.20 27.96
CA GLN A 481 -18.03 -20.05 29.14
C GLN A 481 -17.31 -19.31 30.27
N GLY A 482 -16.03 -19.62 30.49
CA GLY A 482 -15.17 -18.89 31.42
C GLY A 482 -15.10 -17.40 31.08
N ILE A 483 -14.78 -17.06 29.83
CA ILE A 483 -14.71 -15.68 29.33
C ILE A 483 -16.05 -14.95 29.51
N LEU A 484 -17.16 -15.54 29.05
CA LEU A 484 -18.49 -14.91 29.14
C LEU A 484 -18.94 -14.73 30.59
N SER A 485 -18.57 -15.64 31.50
CA SER A 485 -18.91 -15.54 32.92
C SER A 485 -18.25 -14.36 33.65
N THR A 486 -17.20 -13.76 33.08
CA THR A 486 -16.56 -12.56 33.63
C THR A 486 -17.46 -11.32 33.55
N GLY A 487 -18.45 -11.31 32.64
CA GLY A 487 -19.28 -10.15 32.35
C GLY A 487 -18.60 -9.05 31.52
N LEU A 488 -17.37 -9.28 31.04
CA LEU A 488 -16.60 -8.29 30.27
C LEU A 488 -17.07 -8.12 28.81
N PHE A 489 -17.86 -9.07 28.32
CA PHE A 489 -18.50 -9.09 26.99
C PHE A 489 -20.03 -9.09 27.12
N PRO A 490 -20.64 -7.99 27.61
CA PRO A 490 -22.08 -7.94 27.83
C PRO A 490 -22.86 -7.95 26.51
N GLU A 491 -23.85 -8.82 26.41
CA GLU A 491 -24.78 -8.85 25.28
C GLU A 491 -25.75 -7.66 25.35
N PRO A 492 -25.88 -6.84 24.29
CA PRO A 492 -26.85 -5.76 24.25
C PRO A 492 -28.29 -6.26 24.42
N ASN A 493 -29.11 -5.48 25.12
CA ASN A 493 -30.54 -5.79 25.29
C ASN A 493 -31.39 -5.03 24.26
N SER A 494 -31.39 -5.51 23.02
CA SER A 494 -32.25 -5.00 21.94
C SER A 494 -33.17 -6.07 21.36
N THR A 495 -34.19 -5.67 20.61
CA THR A 495 -35.11 -6.60 19.93
C THR A 495 -34.45 -7.40 18.80
N ASN A 496 -33.29 -6.96 18.31
CA ASN A 496 -32.54 -7.66 17.27
C ASN A 496 -31.51 -8.61 17.90
N SER A 497 -31.96 -9.79 18.32
CA SER A 497 -31.10 -10.78 18.99
C SER A 497 -29.88 -11.19 18.15
N THR A 498 -30.01 -11.32 16.83
CA THR A 498 -28.87 -11.63 15.96
C THR A 498 -27.82 -10.52 15.93
N LEU A 499 -28.24 -9.24 15.94
CA LEU A 499 -27.31 -8.12 16.03
C LEU A 499 -26.66 -8.02 17.41
N ASN A 500 -27.38 -8.36 18.48
CA ASN A 500 -26.83 -8.39 19.83
C ASN A 500 -25.69 -9.41 19.92
N VAL A 501 -25.91 -10.63 19.41
CA VAL A 501 -24.87 -11.67 19.33
C VAL A 501 -23.72 -11.20 18.45
N PHE A 502 -24.00 -10.65 17.26
CA PHE A 502 -22.95 -10.16 16.35
C PHE A 502 -22.11 -9.05 16.96
N ASN A 503 -22.71 -8.13 17.71
CA ASN A 503 -21.99 -7.04 18.38
C ASN A 503 -20.92 -7.60 19.33
N VAL A 504 -21.29 -8.60 20.14
CA VAL A 504 -20.36 -9.24 21.06
C VAL A 504 -19.30 -10.06 20.31
N THR A 505 -19.71 -10.88 19.33
CA THR A 505 -18.76 -11.76 18.63
C THR A 505 -17.82 -11.01 17.70
N ALA A 506 -18.24 -9.89 17.10
CA ALA A 506 -17.37 -9.01 16.33
C ALA A 506 -16.28 -8.38 17.20
N ARG A 507 -16.63 -7.97 18.43
CA ARG A 507 -15.66 -7.48 19.42
C ARG A 507 -14.69 -8.59 19.84
N MET A 508 -15.20 -9.77 20.22
CA MET A 508 -14.36 -10.92 20.55
C MET A 508 -13.43 -11.33 19.41
N ALA A 509 -13.91 -11.31 18.16
CA ALA A 509 -13.11 -11.60 16.99
C ALA A 509 -12.02 -10.53 16.77
N THR A 510 -12.36 -9.25 16.93
CA THR A 510 -11.38 -8.15 16.86
C THR A 510 -10.27 -8.32 17.88
N ASP A 511 -10.64 -8.67 19.10
CA ASP A 511 -9.70 -8.86 20.20
C ASP A 511 -8.81 -10.09 20.01
N THR A 512 -9.41 -11.20 19.59
CA THR A 512 -8.73 -12.49 19.42
C THR A 512 -7.79 -12.52 18.21
N ILE A 513 -8.19 -11.84 17.12
CA ILE A 513 -7.47 -11.90 15.84
C ILE A 513 -6.44 -10.76 15.72
N PHE A 514 -6.75 -9.57 16.23
CA PHE A 514 -5.97 -8.35 15.95
C PHE A 514 -5.51 -7.64 17.23
N ARG A 515 -6.45 -7.06 17.99
CA ARG A 515 -6.15 -6.03 19.00
C ARG A 515 -5.23 -6.53 20.11
N CYS A 516 -5.59 -7.60 20.81
CA CYS A 516 -4.93 -7.96 22.07
C CYS A 516 -3.43 -8.20 21.90
N LEU A 517 -3.05 -8.99 20.90
CA LEU A 517 -1.66 -9.33 20.66
C LEU A 517 -0.92 -8.28 19.84
N SER A 518 -1.62 -7.41 19.11
CA SER A 518 -1.02 -6.19 18.54
C SER A 518 -0.61 -5.21 19.65
N GLU A 519 -1.47 -5.01 20.66
CA GLU A 519 -1.14 -4.23 21.85
C GLU A 519 -0.05 -4.89 22.70
N ALA A 520 -0.07 -6.23 22.85
CA ALA A 520 1.01 -6.97 23.52
C ALA A 520 2.35 -6.87 22.78
N THR A 521 2.32 -6.90 21.44
CA THR A 521 3.50 -6.67 20.59
C THR A 521 4.09 -5.29 20.86
N ALA A 522 3.25 -4.26 20.87
CA ALA A 522 3.68 -2.90 21.15
C ALA A 522 4.21 -2.75 22.58
N SER A 523 3.52 -3.31 23.58
CA SER A 523 3.92 -3.31 24.98
C SER A 523 5.31 -3.95 25.18
N SER A 524 5.51 -5.16 24.65
CA SER A 524 6.80 -5.87 24.77
C SER A 524 7.92 -5.14 24.03
N ALA A 525 7.65 -4.61 22.83
CA ALA A 525 8.63 -3.83 22.07
C ALA A 525 9.10 -2.57 22.81
N LEU A 526 8.23 -1.92 23.57
CA LEU A 526 8.58 -0.77 24.41
C LEU A 526 9.39 -1.19 25.64
N ASN A 527 8.96 -2.24 26.33
CA ASN A 527 9.65 -2.76 27.52
C ASN A 527 11.10 -3.17 27.19
N HIS A 528 11.32 -3.69 25.99
CA HIS A 528 12.63 -4.15 25.53
C HIS A 528 13.36 -3.17 24.59
N SER A 529 12.79 -1.97 24.33
CA SER A 529 13.39 -0.93 23.47
C SER A 529 13.82 -1.44 22.08
N LEU A 530 12.94 -2.17 21.42
CA LEU A 530 13.27 -2.93 20.20
C LEU A 530 13.34 -2.10 18.92
N PHE A 531 12.54 -1.03 18.84
CA PHE A 531 12.38 -0.19 17.66
C PHE A 531 12.93 1.22 17.90
N GLU A 532 13.34 1.91 16.83
CA GLU A 532 13.81 3.31 16.90
C GLU A 532 12.69 4.25 17.34
N SER A 533 11.47 4.00 16.86
CA SER A 533 10.25 4.61 17.37
C SER A 533 9.07 3.66 17.15
N LEU A 534 8.04 3.78 18.01
CA LEU A 534 6.81 3.01 17.88
C LEU A 534 5.60 3.93 18.00
N TRP A 535 4.72 3.88 17.01
CA TRP A 535 3.50 4.67 16.92
C TRP A 535 2.31 3.73 16.83
N TYR A 536 1.28 3.96 17.65
CA TYR A 536 0.09 3.11 17.69
C TYR A 536 -1.18 3.89 17.36
N TYR A 537 -2.03 3.36 16.47
CA TYR A 537 -3.31 3.97 16.11
C TYR A 537 -4.50 3.01 16.16
N GLN A 538 -5.70 3.59 16.25
CA GLN A 538 -6.97 2.93 15.99
C GLN A 538 -7.83 3.79 15.05
N PHE A 539 -8.33 3.21 13.96
CA PHE A 539 -9.29 3.88 13.06
C PHE A 539 -10.73 3.74 13.57
N GLU A 540 -11.42 4.88 13.70
CA GLU A 540 -12.85 4.98 14.08
C GLU A 540 -13.65 5.83 13.09
N ARG A 541 -13.11 6.00 11.88
CA ARG A 541 -13.85 6.51 10.74
C ARG A 541 -13.39 5.75 9.51
N SER A 542 -14.21 4.83 9.04
CA SER A 542 -13.87 3.91 7.97
C SER A 542 -14.64 4.23 6.70
N TYR A 543 -14.12 3.76 5.57
CA TYR A 543 -14.81 3.69 4.29
C TYR A 543 -14.66 2.26 3.76
N GLN A 544 -15.67 1.42 4.00
CA GLN A 544 -15.59 0.00 3.66
C GLN A 544 -15.44 -0.23 2.15
N LEU A 545 -14.63 -1.22 1.79
CA LEU A 545 -14.50 -1.71 0.43
C LEU A 545 -15.84 -2.28 -0.06
N ASN A 546 -16.41 -1.68 -1.12
CA ASN A 546 -17.74 -2.09 -1.65
C ASN A 546 -17.84 -3.57 -2.02
N TRP A 547 -16.74 -4.18 -2.46
CA TRP A 547 -16.65 -5.58 -2.88
C TRP A 547 -16.29 -6.53 -1.72
N TRP A 548 -15.88 -5.98 -0.57
CA TRP A 548 -15.50 -6.73 0.63
C TRP A 548 -16.29 -6.24 1.84
N SER A 549 -17.51 -6.75 1.95
CA SER A 549 -18.37 -6.57 3.13
C SER A 549 -19.27 -7.80 3.28
N PRO A 550 -18.78 -8.87 3.94
CA PRO A 550 -19.55 -10.12 4.06
C PRO A 550 -20.83 -9.94 4.88
N ASN A 551 -20.90 -8.90 5.70
CA ASN A 551 -22.01 -8.61 6.60
C ASN A 551 -22.72 -7.29 6.26
N PHE A 552 -22.80 -6.91 4.98
CA PHE A 552 -23.50 -5.69 4.57
C PHE A 552 -24.92 -5.61 5.17
N PRO A 553 -25.34 -4.48 5.77
CA PRO A 553 -24.70 -3.16 5.78
C PRO A 553 -23.90 -2.82 7.06
N VAL A 554 -23.55 -3.78 7.92
CA VAL A 554 -23.02 -3.47 9.28
C VAL A 554 -21.73 -2.63 9.27
N CYS A 555 -20.91 -2.80 8.24
CA CYS A 555 -19.65 -2.07 8.05
C CYS A 555 -19.82 -0.71 7.36
N THR A 556 -21.06 -0.29 7.08
CA THR A 556 -21.37 0.97 6.41
C THR A 556 -22.21 1.84 7.32
N PRO A 557 -21.96 3.17 7.37
CA PRO A 557 -22.76 4.07 8.18
C PRO A 557 -24.23 4.08 7.70
N PRO A 558 -25.20 4.21 8.63
CA PRO A 558 -26.62 4.16 8.28
C PRO A 558 -27.00 5.34 7.37
N VAL A 559 -27.82 5.06 6.36
CA VAL A 559 -28.35 6.08 5.45
C VAL A 559 -29.49 6.83 6.13
N THR A 560 -29.43 8.16 6.09
CA THR A 560 -30.50 9.05 6.57
C THR A 560 -30.94 10.00 5.46
N SER A 561 -32.04 10.73 5.66
CA SER A 561 -32.50 11.72 4.69
C SER A 561 -31.48 12.85 4.48
N GLN A 562 -30.68 13.18 5.50
CA GLN A 562 -29.63 14.20 5.42
C GLN A 562 -28.34 13.65 4.82
N PHE A 563 -28.06 12.36 5.01
CA PHE A 563 -26.83 11.70 4.57
C PHE A 563 -27.17 10.50 3.66
N PRO A 564 -27.49 10.74 2.37
CA PRO A 564 -27.90 9.68 1.43
C PRO A 564 -26.79 8.66 1.14
N ASN A 565 -25.53 9.02 1.37
CA ASN A 565 -24.36 8.16 1.21
C ASN A 565 -23.93 7.49 2.54
N GLY A 566 -24.76 7.59 3.59
CA GLY A 566 -24.49 7.11 4.94
C GLY A 566 -23.98 8.22 5.86
N ASP A 567 -24.48 8.26 7.10
CA ASP A 567 -24.12 9.24 8.14
C ASP A 567 -22.98 8.71 9.03
N PRO A 568 -21.73 9.15 8.84
CA PRO A 568 -20.60 8.62 9.60
C PRO A 568 -20.56 9.11 11.06
N SER A 569 -21.49 9.99 11.47
CA SER A 569 -21.64 10.41 12.87
C SER A 569 -22.51 9.46 13.70
N GLN A 570 -23.25 8.55 13.05
CA GLN A 570 -24.00 7.49 13.72
C GLN A 570 -23.09 6.29 13.99
N GLU A 571 -23.53 5.42 14.90
CA GLU A 571 -22.83 4.18 15.23
C GLU A 571 -22.95 3.14 14.10
N TYR A 572 -21.82 2.55 13.71
CA TYR A 572 -21.70 1.42 12.77
C TYR A 572 -20.36 0.71 13.03
N PHE A 573 -20.14 -0.47 12.45
CA PHE A 573 -18.89 -1.20 12.64
C PHE A 573 -17.79 -0.63 11.74
N HIS A 574 -16.65 -0.24 12.33
CA HIS A 574 -15.46 0.15 11.57
C HIS A 574 -14.65 -1.09 11.24
N CYS A 575 -15.01 -1.72 10.14
CA CYS A 575 -14.51 -3.05 9.80
C CYS A 575 -13.13 -3.05 9.12
N HIS A 576 -12.56 -4.26 9.05
CA HIS A 576 -11.29 -4.54 8.39
C HIS A 576 -11.21 -3.99 6.97
N SER A 577 -10.05 -3.42 6.64
CA SER A 577 -9.72 -2.79 5.36
C SER A 577 -10.45 -1.47 5.06
N GLY A 578 -11.26 -0.96 6.00
CA GLY A 578 -11.97 0.32 5.85
C GLY A 578 -11.08 1.56 5.90
N ASP A 579 -9.77 1.41 6.14
CA ASP A 579 -8.75 2.46 6.12
C ASP A 579 -8.14 2.69 4.73
N LEU A 580 -8.14 1.68 3.86
CA LEU A 580 -7.29 1.66 2.66
C LEU A 580 -7.55 2.83 1.69
N TYR A 581 -8.81 3.14 1.38
CA TYR A 581 -9.11 4.27 0.48
C TYR A 581 -8.61 5.61 1.02
N LEU A 582 -8.60 5.78 2.34
CA LEU A 582 -8.18 7.01 3.01
C LEU A 582 -6.65 7.10 3.07
N VAL A 583 -5.97 5.99 3.36
CA VAL A 583 -4.50 5.90 3.35
C VAL A 583 -3.93 6.22 1.98
N PHE A 584 -4.53 5.68 0.92
CA PHE A 584 -4.05 5.88 -0.45
C PHE A 584 -4.65 7.09 -1.17
N GLY A 585 -5.67 7.74 -0.60
CA GLY A 585 -6.36 8.87 -1.25
C GLY A 585 -7.06 8.47 -2.54
N SER A 586 -7.63 7.26 -2.58
CA SER A 586 -8.08 6.56 -3.79
C SER A 586 -9.60 6.42 -3.90
N LEU A 587 -10.38 7.15 -3.08
CA LEU A 587 -11.86 7.17 -3.18
C LEU A 587 -12.34 7.49 -4.61
N ASN A 588 -11.63 8.37 -5.31
CA ASN A 588 -11.91 8.72 -6.71
C ASN A 588 -11.79 7.53 -7.66
N ARG A 589 -10.87 6.58 -7.39
CA ARG A 589 -10.66 5.38 -8.21
C ARG A 589 -11.89 4.47 -8.17
N ALA A 590 -12.55 4.41 -7.02
CA ALA A 590 -13.79 3.66 -6.84
C ALA A 590 -15.06 4.51 -7.09
N ALA A 591 -14.93 5.75 -7.58
CA ALA A 591 -16.02 6.71 -7.76
C ALA A 591 -16.89 6.86 -6.50
N LEU A 592 -16.27 6.81 -5.32
CA LEU A 592 -16.95 6.88 -4.04
C LEU A 592 -17.19 8.34 -3.62
N PRO A 593 -18.41 8.71 -3.21
CA PRO A 593 -18.72 10.07 -2.81
C PRO A 593 -18.14 10.41 -1.43
N TYR A 594 -17.94 11.70 -1.16
CA TYR A 594 -17.82 12.17 0.21
C TYR A 594 -19.19 12.09 0.90
N ARG A 595 -19.22 11.51 2.11
CA ARG A 595 -20.47 11.25 2.85
C ARG A 595 -20.95 12.46 3.65
N ASP A 596 -20.00 13.24 4.17
CA ASP A 596 -20.22 14.50 4.86
C ASP A 596 -19.09 15.50 4.54
N ALA A 597 -19.12 16.68 5.16
CA ALA A 597 -18.08 17.71 5.00
C ALA A 597 -16.72 17.34 5.61
N ASN A 598 -16.63 16.25 6.38
CA ASN A 598 -15.43 15.84 7.09
C ASN A 598 -14.63 14.75 6.36
N ASP A 599 -15.22 14.02 5.41
CA ASP A 599 -14.50 12.95 4.68
C ASP A 599 -13.26 13.48 3.93
N LEU A 600 -13.38 14.60 3.20
CA LEU A 600 -12.23 15.16 2.47
C LEU A 600 -11.11 15.65 3.41
N PRO A 601 -11.37 16.51 4.42
CA PRO A 601 -10.35 16.87 5.40
C PRO A 601 -9.76 15.66 6.14
N PHE A 602 -10.58 14.64 6.46
CA PHE A 602 -10.09 13.44 7.10
C PHE A 602 -9.15 12.64 6.18
N ALA A 603 -9.53 12.40 4.92
CA ALA A 603 -8.68 11.72 3.94
C ALA A 603 -7.34 12.45 3.71
N GLN A 604 -7.38 13.78 3.62
CA GLN A 604 -6.19 14.63 3.56
C GLN A 604 -5.29 14.44 4.78
N SER A 605 -5.86 14.43 6.00
CA SER A 605 -5.11 14.21 7.25
C SER A 605 -4.43 12.85 7.24
N ILE A 606 -5.16 11.78 6.92
CA ILE A 606 -4.65 10.41 6.90
C ILE A 606 -3.48 10.27 5.91
N LEU A 607 -3.65 10.70 4.65
CA LEU A 607 -2.57 10.60 3.66
C LEU A 607 -1.35 11.44 4.08
N ASP A 608 -1.56 12.63 4.62
CA ASP A 608 -0.46 13.48 5.09
C ASP A 608 0.30 12.83 6.25
N ARG A 609 -0.38 12.16 7.18
CA ARG A 609 0.25 11.43 8.30
C ARG A 609 1.07 10.24 7.80
N TRP A 610 0.52 9.40 6.93
CA TRP A 610 1.23 8.26 6.36
C TRP A 610 2.45 8.70 5.55
N SER A 611 2.26 9.68 4.66
CA SER A 611 3.37 10.20 3.86
C SER A 611 4.43 10.90 4.72
N SER A 612 4.04 11.56 5.83
CA SER A 612 4.99 12.11 6.79
C SER A 612 5.82 11.03 7.46
N PHE A 613 5.20 9.92 7.87
CA PHE A 613 5.93 8.78 8.43
C PHE A 613 6.89 8.17 7.39
N ILE A 614 6.47 8.04 6.13
CA ILE A 614 7.34 7.52 5.06
C ILE A 614 8.55 8.45 4.82
N ARG A 615 8.35 9.78 4.85
CA ARG A 615 9.42 10.77 4.63
C ARG A 615 10.39 10.94 5.80
N SER A 616 9.87 10.84 7.03
CA SER A 616 10.56 11.33 8.23
C SER A 616 10.47 10.42 9.45
N TYR A 617 9.79 9.29 9.34
CA TYR A 617 9.49 8.35 10.42
C TYR A 617 8.68 8.95 11.58
N ASN A 618 8.01 10.07 11.31
CA ASN A 618 7.14 10.76 12.24
C ASN A 618 5.78 11.02 11.55
N PRO A 619 4.66 10.52 12.10
CA PRO A 619 3.35 10.69 11.50
C PRO A 619 2.77 12.11 11.68
N ASN A 620 3.50 13.04 12.31
CA ASN A 620 3.12 14.44 12.38
C ASN A 620 3.72 15.23 11.20
N PRO A 621 2.90 15.68 10.23
CA PRO A 621 3.41 16.42 9.09
C PRO A 621 4.11 17.72 9.50
N ASN A 622 5.24 18.03 8.85
CA ASN A 622 5.97 19.27 9.09
C ASN A 622 5.09 20.50 8.75
N PRO A 623 4.87 21.44 9.69
CA PRO A 623 4.12 22.68 9.45
C PRO A 623 4.58 23.50 8.23
N ALA A 624 5.89 23.58 8.01
CA ALA A 624 6.45 24.31 6.88
C ALA A 624 6.13 23.60 5.54
N TYR A 625 6.14 22.26 5.54
CA TYR A 625 5.71 21.45 4.40
C TYR A 625 4.24 21.72 4.05
N LEU A 626 3.34 21.65 5.03
CA LEU A 626 1.92 21.88 4.79
C LEU A 626 1.67 23.31 4.28
N THR A 627 2.35 24.29 4.85
CA THR A 627 2.19 25.70 4.48
C THR A 627 2.68 25.96 3.06
N VAL A 628 3.88 25.47 2.68
CA VAL A 628 4.43 25.71 1.33
C VAL A 628 3.63 24.99 0.24
N ARG A 629 3.08 23.80 0.56
CA ARG A 629 2.15 23.06 -0.32
C ARG A 629 0.75 23.68 -0.36
N GLY A 630 0.50 24.67 0.51
CA GLY A 630 -0.77 25.36 0.65
C GLY A 630 -1.89 24.54 1.29
N TYR A 631 -1.55 23.49 2.02
CA TYR A 631 -2.45 22.67 2.83
C TYR A 631 -2.72 23.34 4.20
N THR A 632 -2.99 24.66 4.22
CA THR A 632 -3.10 25.46 5.44
C THR A 632 -4.32 25.09 6.29
N ASN A 633 -5.43 24.70 5.66
CA ASN A 633 -6.59 24.19 6.38
C ASN A 633 -6.22 22.93 7.17
N MET A 634 -5.41 22.06 6.57
CA MET A 634 -4.90 20.87 7.24
C MET A 634 -3.97 21.23 8.39
N TYR A 635 -3.08 22.21 8.20
CA TYR A 635 -2.24 22.71 9.29
C TYR A 635 -3.09 23.16 10.49
N SER A 636 -4.13 23.98 10.28
CA SER A 636 -5.01 24.40 11.39
C SER A 636 -5.71 23.23 12.07
N THR A 637 -6.18 22.25 11.31
CA THR A 637 -6.83 21.04 11.84
C THR A 637 -5.87 20.22 12.69
N LEU A 638 -4.67 19.95 12.20
CA LEU A 638 -3.67 19.16 12.93
C LEU A 638 -3.18 19.87 14.20
N VAL A 639 -3.05 21.20 14.17
CA VAL A 639 -2.75 21.98 15.39
C VAL A 639 -3.86 21.82 16.42
N GLN A 640 -5.12 21.86 16.02
CA GLN A 640 -6.26 21.68 16.93
C GLN A 640 -6.35 20.25 17.49
N GLN A 641 -6.05 19.25 16.67
CA GLN A 641 -6.07 17.83 17.05
C GLN A 641 -4.87 17.40 17.92
N GLY A 642 -3.90 18.30 18.13
CA GLY A 642 -2.71 18.04 18.92
C GLY A 642 -1.69 17.11 18.25
N THR A 643 -0.53 17.03 18.87
CA THR A 643 0.60 16.21 18.40
C THR A 643 0.34 14.74 18.71
N TRP A 644 0.56 13.86 17.73
CA TRP A 644 0.66 12.43 17.98
C TRP A 644 2.04 12.18 18.60
N HIS A 645 2.09 11.48 19.73
CA HIS A 645 3.34 11.06 20.37
C HIS A 645 3.63 9.58 20.12
N PRO A 646 4.92 9.18 20.03
CA PRO A 646 5.25 7.77 20.03
C PRO A 646 4.86 7.15 21.38
N VAL A 647 4.49 5.89 21.37
CA VAL A 647 4.17 5.17 22.60
C VAL A 647 5.45 5.06 23.44
N GLY A 648 5.35 5.19 24.76
CA GLY A 648 6.49 5.20 25.68
C GLY A 648 7.13 6.56 25.96
N ALA A 649 6.72 7.65 25.30
CA ALA A 649 7.17 9.01 25.64
C ALA A 649 6.76 9.42 27.07
N ALA A 650 7.31 10.51 27.63
CA ALA A 650 6.99 10.99 28.99
C ALA A 650 5.48 11.26 29.27
N GLN A 651 4.66 11.27 28.21
CA GLN A 651 3.20 11.38 28.22
C GLN A 651 2.50 10.13 27.59
N GLY A 652 3.23 9.19 27.01
CA GLY A 652 2.74 8.19 26.04
C GLY A 652 2.61 6.77 26.60
N LYS A 653 1.37 6.34 26.83
CA LYS A 653 0.91 4.94 26.77
C LYS A 653 -0.45 4.88 26.06
N GLU A 654 -0.65 5.80 25.13
CA GLU A 654 -1.95 6.05 24.51
C GLU A 654 -1.89 5.73 23.02
N ILE A 655 -2.99 5.16 22.53
CA ILE A 655 -3.32 4.92 21.14
C ILE A 655 -3.83 6.24 20.54
N ARG A 656 -3.37 6.59 19.34
CA ARG A 656 -3.99 7.66 18.55
C ARG A 656 -5.29 7.18 17.94
N VAL A 657 -6.40 7.84 18.25
CA VAL A 657 -7.69 7.56 17.62
C VAL A 657 -7.85 8.43 16.38
N LEU A 658 -7.94 7.78 15.23
CA LEU A 658 -8.14 8.41 13.93
C LEU A 658 -9.64 8.47 13.64
N SER A 659 -10.23 9.61 14.00
CA SER A 659 -11.67 9.92 13.91
C SER A 659 -11.89 11.42 13.72
N VAL A 660 -13.14 11.89 13.79
CA VAL A 660 -13.48 13.32 13.70
C VAL A 660 -14.34 13.72 14.91
N PRO A 661 -13.82 14.52 15.87
CA PRO A 661 -12.43 14.95 15.99
C PRO A 661 -11.50 13.80 16.42
N GLU A 662 -10.22 13.85 16.02
CA GLU A 662 -9.20 12.90 16.49
C GLU A 662 -8.96 13.03 18.00
N GLY A 663 -8.49 11.96 18.62
CA GLY A 663 -8.18 11.93 20.06
C GLY A 663 -7.13 10.91 20.43
N THR A 664 -7.02 10.64 21.72
CA THR A 664 -6.20 9.55 22.26
C THR A 664 -7.01 8.69 23.22
N LYS A 665 -6.64 7.42 23.32
CA LYS A 665 -7.21 6.44 24.27
C LYS A 665 -6.07 5.66 24.92
N PRO A 666 -6.23 5.15 26.16
CA PRO A 666 -5.29 4.16 26.68
C PRO A 666 -5.34 2.86 25.85
N TRP A 667 -4.50 1.88 26.17
CA TRP A 667 -4.68 0.49 25.72
C TRP A 667 -6.14 0.04 25.88
N GLN A 668 -6.69 -0.56 24.83
CA GLN A 668 -8.10 -0.93 24.79
C GLN A 668 -8.27 -2.38 25.21
N GLU A 669 -9.40 -2.70 25.82
CA GLU A 669 -9.77 -4.09 26.10
C GLU A 669 -8.78 -4.86 26.98
N VAL A 670 -8.01 -4.18 27.84
CA VAL A 670 -6.95 -4.83 28.65
C VAL A 670 -7.49 -5.99 29.49
N ASP A 671 -8.63 -5.80 30.17
CA ASP A 671 -9.26 -6.83 31.00
C ASP A 671 -9.86 -7.96 30.16
N GLN A 672 -10.47 -7.62 29.02
CA GLN A 672 -11.02 -8.56 28.05
C GLN A 672 -9.91 -9.45 27.47
N CYS A 673 -8.81 -8.83 27.03
CA CYS A 673 -7.61 -9.51 26.56
C CYS A 673 -7.02 -10.43 27.64
N GLN A 674 -6.98 -9.98 28.90
CA GLN A 674 -6.56 -10.84 30.00
C GLN A 674 -7.51 -12.04 30.21
N ALA A 675 -8.83 -11.83 30.16
CA ALA A 675 -9.81 -12.91 30.28
C ALA A 675 -9.70 -13.95 29.15
N MET A 676 -9.25 -13.54 27.96
CA MET A 676 -8.96 -14.41 26.82
C MET A 676 -7.54 -15.01 26.82
N ASN A 677 -6.73 -14.76 27.87
CA ASN A 677 -5.34 -15.18 27.98
C ASN A 677 -4.41 -14.58 26.90
N LEU A 678 -4.69 -13.33 26.50
CA LEU A 678 -3.98 -12.55 25.49
C LEU A 678 -3.54 -11.17 26.04
N SER A 679 -3.03 -11.15 27.28
CA SER A 679 -2.67 -9.91 27.97
C SER A 679 -1.53 -9.11 27.30
N LEU A 680 -1.33 -7.86 27.74
CA LEU A 680 -0.18 -7.02 27.33
C LEU A 680 1.20 -7.63 27.65
N SER A 681 1.27 -8.67 28.49
CA SER A 681 2.50 -9.39 28.87
C SER A 681 2.72 -10.69 28.10
N THR A 682 1.88 -11.02 27.11
CA THR A 682 1.96 -12.30 26.38
C THR A 682 3.34 -12.54 25.74
N PHE A 683 4.02 -11.49 25.27
CA PHE A 683 5.34 -11.59 24.64
C PHE A 683 6.50 -11.16 25.54
N GLY A 684 6.36 -11.28 26.86
CA GLY A 684 7.38 -10.90 27.85
C GLY A 684 7.07 -9.60 28.56
#